data_AF-A0A0C3CGG4-F1
#
_entry.id   AF-A0A0C3CGG4-F1
#
_cell.length_a   1.000
_cell.length_b   1.000
_cell.length_c   1.000
_cell.angle_alpha   90.00
_cell.angle_beta   90.00
_cell.angle_gamma   90.00
#
_symmetry.space_group_name_H-M   'P 1'
#
loop_
_entity.id
_entity.type
_entity.pdbx_description
1 polymer ?
#
loop_
_entity_poly.entity_id
_entity_poly.type
_entity_poly.pdbx_seq_one_letter_code
_entity_poly.pdbx_strand_id
1 'polypeptide(L)'
;MSIWDIGKDDISEHTQALKDTAASKEIENAGLRNQLLKRDTELNELRSTLNETLHKLSYEADRALRLESDLAHVSEDLTNHKVTSQNAEQALAAANAKLRASELNERELQSHIEVLSHRQDEAKDQTSKLEKEKKVLEVRVRELDGEMRQLSAATLGNSKKAGRARSSSVSAANFKATAMEQELSDIRTSLAAKEGDLQSAHEKLGRAQTELVQTQNEHIAMERKMKKQISELQASLEEKEDELENMRAQQGDGGREREEELMKRVEEDEAKIMALEMLVSENHKLMSIKDTLGRVEKQLKIESQRAEESESRCVELAKQKEEGMVELKQARRNIRDKDALIRALNLKEKELLAQIASLQADSDRVRALSVDSDTTAHIATLLGAIERLRGERDNLRRDLNFLESENKFAVQALEAKVVSVAPTVHENGQEQHIKSLTLAATASTIMVGHLQTQLEDVSADFASRLADTIRASHADIKAAHRETKQALDQARAQLSDLAKSLEEAESERDSLCLQVTNLESDLAMAQEDLTEAEGRYSALQTQQFSSMSSTEVARTLRQQIEELEMRVLRRTEQIGIHQHDIKRLETNLRLEEERLGEMTSELETLGEQKEAMVWDCADAREARDEALQKCEGLEMELEALEGRLETSERERQQEVVTLVEVIAETTVRSRNIRRRSVKNNDSAAQALQATLALAVAHVELKSKSASLEVSDKAKADLQTKVEVLQEGLTKKVAETTRLEQQLADLRQRSDAHAISESQTIDQLRGEHSEQMATLQKMFDGTVYELQEAKALHSDAEVHHQKVIEEASRSKTDLESRLAAALERTQAVGHLEGELAKAHTDHAEEVNGLQEQIRRADQQLQEVIRFRAELEALHQTTATELTQTRDDYEAQLSKVTLLSSDASRQLEDDLAAIKGQLKHSVEELKCLQVRLQEEVDARDSERQTHTSELQAKAEECRRAESLEAELHQEIAVTRTQLDQTQTALQALEAEKSALQIETTNLGAEIQRTVSLNRFMEGEIKACQSRNASLQEALDNMRAELSRSEKSGKEAEINLSLQSVRTDQIISGLRRELATLKSHPKLDNVVAELEEKNRDMDELLKSKCVEIEDHDDRILE
;
A
#
# COMPACT_ATOMS: atom_id res chain seq x y z
N MET A 1 22.48 74.93 69.60
CA MET A 1 22.49 76.02 68.60
C MET A 1 23.18 75.48 67.36
N SER A 2 22.72 75.83 66.15
CA SER A 2 23.39 75.34 64.94
C SER A 2 24.76 76.01 64.78
N ILE A 3 25.78 75.19 64.53
CA ILE A 3 27.14 75.60 64.18
C ILE A 3 27.49 75.08 62.76
N TRP A 4 26.49 74.51 62.05
CA TRP A 4 26.62 73.89 60.73
C TRP A 4 26.11 74.78 59.57
N ASP A 5 25.91 76.07 59.83
CA ASP A 5 25.41 77.05 58.86
C ASP A 5 26.42 78.19 58.56
N ILE A 6 27.60 78.18 59.19
CA ILE A 6 28.68 79.13 58.88
C ILE A 6 29.52 78.54 57.74
N GLY A 7 29.49 79.17 56.57
CA GLY A 7 30.26 78.75 55.38
C GLY A 7 29.45 78.08 54.26
N LYS A 8 28.11 78.12 54.30
CA LYS A 8 27.27 77.69 53.16
C LYS A 8 27.31 78.67 51.98
N ASP A 9 27.39 79.96 52.28
CA ASP A 9 27.28 81.03 51.28
C ASP A 9 28.65 81.52 50.76
N ASP A 10 29.74 81.27 51.50
CA ASP A 10 31.14 81.54 51.08
C ASP A 10 31.72 80.45 50.15
N ILE A 11 30.87 79.88 49.27
CA ILE A 11 31.36 79.12 48.11
C ILE A 11 31.94 80.14 47.14
N SER A 12 33.26 80.36 47.23
CA SER A 12 34.00 81.22 46.29
C SER A 12 33.56 80.99 44.84
N GLU A 13 33.38 82.05 44.07
CA GLU A 13 32.94 82.01 42.68
C GLU A 13 33.73 81.00 41.83
N HIS A 14 35.04 80.86 42.10
CA HIS A 14 35.89 79.84 41.48
C HIS A 14 35.48 78.39 41.85
N THR A 15 35.14 78.11 43.10
CA THR A 15 34.68 76.77 43.52
C THR A 15 33.25 76.48 43.07
N GLN A 16 32.42 77.50 42.84
CA GLN A 16 31.13 77.30 42.17
C GLN A 16 31.33 76.99 40.67
N ALA A 17 32.15 77.75 39.95
CA ALA A 17 32.49 77.45 38.55
C ALA A 17 33.14 76.06 38.37
N LEU A 18 33.91 75.59 39.35
CA LEU A 18 34.45 74.22 39.36
C LEU A 18 33.35 73.16 39.60
N LYS A 19 32.33 73.44 40.41
CA LYS A 19 31.16 72.56 40.55
C LYS A 19 30.32 72.54 39.28
N ASP A 20 30.08 73.68 38.67
CA ASP A 20 29.25 73.80 37.46
C ASP A 20 29.92 73.11 36.26
N THR A 21 31.24 73.25 36.12
CA THR A 21 32.02 72.52 35.10
C THR A 21 32.19 71.02 35.41
N ALA A 22 32.21 70.62 36.69
CA ALA A 22 32.14 69.21 37.07
C ALA A 22 30.76 68.62 36.73
N ALA A 23 29.67 69.27 37.13
CA ALA A 23 28.30 68.86 36.83
C ALA A 23 28.02 68.80 35.32
N SER A 24 28.52 69.77 34.55
CA SER A 24 28.46 69.75 33.09
C SER A 24 29.17 68.52 32.50
N LYS A 25 30.35 68.16 33.02
CA LYS A 25 31.07 66.94 32.62
C LYS A 25 30.43 65.65 33.13
N GLU A 26 29.73 65.66 34.26
CA GLU A 26 28.95 64.53 34.74
C GLU A 26 27.72 64.28 33.86
N ILE A 27 27.05 65.35 33.40
CA ILE A 27 25.97 65.28 32.40
C ILE A 27 26.50 64.77 31.06
N GLU A 28 27.65 65.25 30.60
CA GLU A 28 28.33 64.76 29.39
C GLU A 28 28.68 63.27 29.50
N ASN A 29 29.28 62.84 30.63
CA ASN A 29 29.59 61.43 30.90
C ASN A 29 28.34 60.56 31.01
N ALA A 30 27.25 61.07 31.58
CA ALA A 30 25.96 60.37 31.60
C ALA A 30 25.37 60.23 30.18
N GLY A 31 25.49 61.26 29.35
CA GLY A 31 25.14 61.22 27.93
C GLY A 31 25.94 60.16 27.16
N LEU A 32 27.26 60.15 27.31
CA LEU A 32 28.14 59.15 26.68
C LEU A 32 27.86 57.73 27.19
N ARG A 33 27.61 57.53 28.48
CA ARG A 33 27.20 56.22 29.03
C ARG A 33 25.87 55.74 28.47
N ASN A 34 24.89 56.65 28.31
CA ASN A 34 23.61 56.32 27.68
C ASN A 34 23.75 56.02 26.19
N GLN A 35 24.69 56.66 25.49
CA GLN A 35 25.00 56.33 24.09
C GLN A 35 25.70 54.97 23.96
N LEU A 36 26.66 54.67 24.83
CA LEU A 36 27.31 53.35 24.88
C LEU A 36 26.30 52.25 25.20
N LEU A 37 25.44 52.43 26.21
CA LEU A 37 24.40 51.45 26.55
C LEU A 37 23.45 51.19 25.39
N LYS A 38 23.09 52.22 24.60
CA LYS A 38 22.29 52.07 23.37
C LYS A 38 23.05 51.33 22.26
N ARG A 39 24.34 51.61 22.07
CA ARG A 39 25.19 50.84 21.14
C ARG A 39 25.31 49.38 21.58
N ASP A 40 25.38 49.10 22.88
CA ASP A 40 25.42 47.74 23.41
C ASP A 40 24.07 47.00 23.25
N THR A 41 22.91 47.67 23.40
CA THR A 41 21.62 47.05 23.07
C THR A 41 21.48 46.79 21.57
N GLU A 42 21.77 47.79 20.72
CA GLU A 42 21.76 47.64 19.26
C GLU A 42 22.69 46.50 18.79
N LEU A 43 23.89 46.37 19.37
CA LEU A 43 24.83 45.29 19.05
C LEU A 43 24.34 43.91 19.53
N ASN A 44 23.60 43.82 20.63
CA ASN A 44 23.03 42.56 21.10
C ASN A 44 21.77 42.15 20.31
N GLU A 45 20.96 43.11 19.88
CA GLU A 45 19.84 42.90 18.94
C GLU A 45 20.35 42.41 17.57
N LEU A 46 21.41 43.04 17.04
CA LEU A 46 22.09 42.58 15.82
C LEU A 46 22.74 41.19 15.96
N ARG A 47 23.18 40.82 17.17
CA ARG A 47 23.66 39.45 17.46
C ARG A 47 22.51 38.43 17.56
N SER A 48 21.37 38.80 18.13
CA SER A 48 20.19 37.92 18.17
C SER A 48 19.72 37.63 16.76
N THR A 49 19.46 38.66 15.96
CA THR A 49 19.01 38.52 14.57
C THR A 49 20.03 37.79 13.68
N LEU A 50 21.34 37.99 13.88
CA LEU A 50 22.37 37.18 13.21
C LEU A 50 22.32 35.70 13.62
N ASN A 51 22.18 35.39 14.91
CA ASN A 51 22.06 34.00 15.37
C ASN A 51 20.76 33.34 14.88
N GLU A 52 19.65 34.07 14.88
CA GLU A 52 18.35 33.62 14.35
C GLU A 52 18.42 33.33 12.85
N THR A 53 19.06 34.21 12.06
CA THR A 53 19.28 33.96 10.63
C THR A 53 20.21 32.77 10.38
N LEU A 54 21.28 32.62 11.16
CA LEU A 54 22.16 31.44 11.08
C LEU A 54 21.43 30.13 11.44
N HIS A 55 20.56 30.15 12.45
CA HIS A 55 19.73 28.98 12.78
C HIS A 55 18.71 28.65 11.68
N LYS A 56 18.07 29.66 11.06
CA LYS A 56 17.19 29.45 9.90
C LYS A 56 17.96 28.88 8.71
N LEU A 57 19.12 29.43 8.37
CA LEU A 57 19.98 28.94 7.28
C LEU A 57 20.50 27.52 7.52
N SER A 58 20.84 27.17 8.78
CA SER A 58 21.18 25.79 9.15
C SER A 58 20.00 24.84 8.98
N TYR A 59 18.80 25.24 9.44
CA TYR A 59 17.58 24.44 9.31
C TYR A 59 17.15 24.25 7.84
N GLU A 60 17.31 25.28 7.01
CA GLU A 60 17.08 25.20 5.56
C GLU A 60 18.10 24.31 4.86
N ALA A 61 19.38 24.33 5.28
CA ALA A 61 20.39 23.40 4.79
C ALA A 61 20.13 21.94 5.22
N ASP A 62 19.80 21.71 6.49
CA ASP A 62 19.41 20.38 7.00
C ASP A 62 18.15 19.85 6.29
N ARG A 63 17.19 20.73 5.99
CA ARG A 63 15.99 20.40 5.18
C ARG A 63 16.34 20.10 3.73
N ALA A 64 17.25 20.85 3.11
CA ALA A 64 17.72 20.58 1.76
C ALA A 64 18.42 19.21 1.66
N LEU A 65 19.31 18.90 2.60
CA LEU A 65 20.00 17.60 2.68
C LEU A 65 19.03 16.43 2.89
N ARG A 66 17.94 16.62 3.65
CA ARG A 66 16.87 15.62 3.74
C ARG A 66 16.17 15.44 2.40
N LEU A 67 15.74 16.52 1.75
CA LEU A 67 15.08 16.44 0.44
C LEU A 67 15.99 15.85 -0.64
N GLU A 68 17.30 16.08 -0.59
CA GLU A 68 18.28 15.40 -1.46
C GLU A 68 18.37 13.89 -1.16
N SER A 69 18.33 13.49 0.12
CA SER A 69 18.27 12.08 0.52
C SER A 69 16.96 11.40 0.14
N ASP A 70 15.83 12.08 0.29
CA ASP A 70 14.49 11.59 -0.06
C ASP A 70 14.37 11.43 -1.59
N LEU A 71 14.86 12.42 -2.36
CA LEU A 71 14.95 12.33 -3.82
C LEU A 71 15.91 11.22 -4.29
N ALA A 72 17.03 11.01 -3.60
CA ALA A 72 17.92 9.90 -3.90
C ALA A 72 17.23 8.55 -3.68
N HIS A 73 16.54 8.36 -2.55
CA HIS A 73 15.80 7.13 -2.26
C HIS A 73 14.64 6.89 -3.24
N VAL A 74 13.86 7.91 -3.58
CA VAL A 74 12.80 7.82 -4.60
C VAL A 74 13.39 7.53 -5.99
N SER A 75 14.60 8.01 -6.30
CA SER A 75 15.27 7.66 -7.55
C SER A 75 15.75 6.21 -7.58
N GLU A 76 16.23 5.68 -6.44
CA GLU A 76 16.59 4.27 -6.28
C GLU A 76 15.36 3.38 -6.43
N ASP A 77 14.27 3.69 -5.73
CA ASP A 77 12.98 2.97 -5.84
C ASP A 77 12.41 3.02 -7.27
N LEU A 78 12.53 4.15 -7.97
CA LEU A 78 12.13 4.25 -9.37
C LEU A 78 13.02 3.38 -10.29
N THR A 79 14.32 3.27 -10.02
CA THR A 79 15.19 2.33 -10.77
C THR A 79 14.88 0.88 -10.45
N ASN A 80 14.59 0.54 -9.19
CA ASN A 80 14.15 -0.79 -8.78
C ASN A 80 12.82 -1.15 -9.46
N HIS A 81 11.84 -0.23 -9.47
CA HIS A 81 10.55 -0.43 -10.14
C HIS A 81 10.71 -0.62 -11.67
N LYS A 82 11.62 0.12 -12.31
CA LYS A 82 11.94 -0.09 -13.74
C LYS A 82 12.51 -1.48 -13.98
N VAL A 83 13.46 -1.93 -13.15
CA VAL A 83 14.05 -3.28 -13.26
C VAL A 83 12.99 -4.36 -13.00
N THR A 84 12.07 -4.19 -12.05
CA THR A 84 10.96 -5.14 -11.85
C THR A 84 9.96 -5.13 -13.01
N SER A 85 9.66 -3.97 -13.61
CA SER A 85 8.82 -3.86 -14.81
C SER A 85 9.44 -4.61 -15.99
N GLN A 86 10.72 -4.32 -16.31
CA GLN A 86 11.45 -5.00 -17.38
C GLN A 86 11.54 -6.52 -17.15
N ASN A 87 11.74 -6.96 -15.90
CA ASN A 87 11.73 -8.39 -15.56
C ASN A 87 10.34 -9.03 -15.77
N ALA A 88 9.25 -8.33 -15.43
CA ALA A 88 7.88 -8.79 -15.67
C ALA A 88 7.53 -8.82 -17.16
N GLU A 89 7.92 -7.78 -17.92
CA GLU A 89 7.77 -7.69 -19.38
C GLU A 89 8.54 -8.82 -20.09
N GLN A 90 9.78 -9.09 -19.68
CA GLN A 90 10.58 -10.22 -20.20
C GLN A 90 9.95 -11.58 -19.84
N ALA A 91 9.42 -11.75 -18.62
CA ALA A 91 8.72 -12.96 -18.23
C ALA A 91 7.42 -13.18 -19.04
N LEU A 92 6.66 -12.11 -19.29
CA LEU A 92 5.44 -12.12 -20.09
C LEU A 92 5.74 -12.37 -21.58
N ALA A 93 6.81 -11.78 -22.12
CA ALA A 93 7.29 -12.07 -23.47
C ALA A 93 7.73 -13.55 -23.62
N ALA A 94 8.44 -14.10 -22.64
CA ALA A 94 8.84 -15.50 -22.61
C ALA A 94 7.65 -16.46 -22.44
N ALA A 95 6.62 -16.07 -21.68
CA ALA A 95 5.37 -16.81 -21.57
C ALA A 95 4.60 -16.82 -22.90
N ASN A 96 4.46 -15.66 -23.56
CA ASN A 96 3.83 -15.54 -24.87
C ASN A 96 4.59 -16.30 -25.98
N ALA A 97 5.93 -16.34 -25.93
CA ALA A 97 6.72 -17.16 -26.83
C ALA A 97 6.44 -18.68 -26.63
N LYS A 98 6.35 -19.14 -25.37
CA LYS A 98 5.97 -20.53 -25.04
C LYS A 98 4.54 -20.87 -25.44
N LEU A 99 3.60 -19.94 -25.26
CA LEU A 99 2.20 -20.11 -25.70
C LEU A 99 2.13 -20.30 -27.21
N ARG A 100 2.76 -19.41 -27.99
CA ARG A 100 2.82 -19.52 -29.46
C ARG A 100 3.50 -20.81 -29.94
N ALA A 101 4.54 -21.28 -29.23
CA ALA A 101 5.16 -22.57 -29.51
C ALA A 101 4.21 -23.75 -29.21
N SER A 102 3.42 -23.69 -28.13
CA SER A 102 2.37 -24.69 -27.83
C SER A 102 1.29 -24.70 -28.91
N GLU A 103 0.77 -23.53 -29.31
CA GLU A 103 -0.21 -23.44 -30.40
C GLU A 103 0.32 -23.99 -31.72
N LEU A 104 1.61 -23.80 -32.02
CA LEU A 104 2.25 -24.30 -33.23
C LEU A 104 2.36 -25.83 -33.16
N ASN A 105 2.84 -26.39 -32.05
CA ASN A 105 2.84 -27.82 -31.79
C ASN A 105 1.44 -28.44 -31.85
N GLU A 106 0.41 -27.74 -31.35
CA GLU A 106 -0.99 -28.18 -31.41
C GLU A 106 -1.53 -28.17 -32.85
N ARG A 107 -1.20 -27.15 -33.65
CA ARG A 107 -1.54 -27.11 -35.09
C ARG A 107 -0.82 -28.22 -35.87
N GLU A 108 0.44 -28.52 -35.54
CA GLU A 108 1.18 -29.65 -36.12
C GLU A 108 0.55 -30.99 -35.73
N LEU A 109 0.21 -31.20 -34.46
CA LEU A 109 -0.50 -32.38 -33.98
C LEU A 109 -1.89 -32.52 -34.61
N GLN A 110 -2.64 -31.45 -34.77
CA GLN A 110 -3.90 -31.44 -35.51
C GLN A 110 -3.68 -31.86 -36.97
N SER A 111 -2.69 -31.29 -37.67
CA SER A 111 -2.36 -31.67 -39.04
C SER A 111 -1.93 -33.14 -39.15
N HIS A 112 -1.23 -33.68 -38.15
CA HIS A 112 -0.88 -35.10 -38.08
C HIS A 112 -2.11 -35.98 -37.83
N ILE A 113 -3.07 -35.54 -37.01
CA ILE A 113 -4.35 -36.22 -36.80
C ILE A 113 -5.19 -36.20 -38.09
N GLU A 114 -5.24 -35.10 -38.83
CA GLU A 114 -5.91 -35.01 -40.13
C GLU A 114 -5.26 -35.93 -41.17
N VAL A 115 -3.92 -35.91 -41.29
CA VAL A 115 -3.18 -36.82 -42.18
C VAL A 115 -3.36 -38.29 -41.79
N LEU A 116 -3.41 -38.61 -40.50
CA LEU A 116 -3.70 -39.97 -40.02
C LEU A 116 -5.15 -40.36 -40.28
N SER A 117 -6.10 -39.44 -40.14
CA SER A 117 -7.53 -39.66 -40.44
C SER A 117 -7.74 -39.91 -41.94
N HIS A 118 -7.16 -39.07 -42.80
CA HIS A 118 -7.18 -39.28 -44.25
C HIS A 118 -6.50 -40.60 -44.66
N ARG A 119 -5.35 -40.96 -44.07
CA ARG A 119 -4.73 -42.28 -44.29
C ARG A 119 -5.60 -43.43 -43.77
N GLN A 120 -6.31 -43.25 -42.66
CA GLN A 120 -7.23 -44.26 -42.13
C GLN A 120 -8.45 -44.43 -43.04
N ASP A 121 -8.98 -43.34 -43.61
CA ASP A 121 -10.10 -43.39 -44.55
C ASP A 121 -9.68 -43.92 -45.91
N GLU A 122 -8.50 -43.57 -46.43
CA GLU A 122 -7.90 -44.25 -47.60
C GLU A 122 -7.72 -45.75 -47.33
N ALA A 123 -7.27 -46.14 -46.13
CA ALA A 123 -7.14 -47.54 -45.74
C ALA A 123 -8.50 -48.25 -45.60
N LYS A 124 -9.54 -47.61 -45.04
CA LYS A 124 -10.92 -48.12 -45.04
C LYS A 124 -11.45 -48.27 -46.46
N ASP A 125 -11.13 -47.33 -47.34
CA ASP A 125 -11.60 -47.37 -48.72
C ASP A 125 -10.88 -48.46 -49.53
N GLN A 126 -9.58 -48.67 -49.28
CA GLN A 126 -8.79 -49.80 -49.79
C GLN A 126 -9.28 -51.14 -49.23
N THR A 127 -9.56 -51.29 -47.93
CA THR A 127 -10.14 -52.53 -47.38
C THR A 127 -11.56 -52.76 -47.90
N SER A 128 -12.36 -51.72 -48.15
CA SER A 128 -13.67 -51.87 -48.79
C SER A 128 -13.55 -52.33 -50.25
N LYS A 129 -12.53 -51.88 -50.99
CA LYS A 129 -12.22 -52.32 -52.36
C LYS A 129 -11.74 -53.77 -52.36
N LEU A 130 -10.79 -54.10 -51.50
CA LEU A 130 -10.30 -55.47 -51.30
C LEU A 130 -11.39 -56.41 -50.78
N GLU A 131 -12.36 -55.95 -49.99
CA GLU A 131 -13.55 -56.73 -49.62
C GLU A 131 -14.50 -56.95 -50.79
N LYS A 132 -14.73 -55.94 -51.63
CA LYS A 132 -15.55 -56.08 -52.85
C LYS A 132 -14.88 -57.04 -53.83
N GLU A 133 -13.57 -56.91 -54.03
CA GLU A 133 -12.75 -57.84 -54.82
C GLU A 133 -12.73 -59.24 -54.21
N LYS A 134 -12.58 -59.38 -52.88
CA LYS A 134 -12.68 -60.67 -52.19
C LYS A 134 -14.07 -61.28 -52.36
N LYS A 135 -15.16 -60.51 -52.25
CA LYS A 135 -16.54 -60.99 -52.47
C LYS A 135 -16.77 -61.40 -53.93
N VAL A 136 -16.22 -60.66 -54.89
CA VAL A 136 -16.23 -61.04 -56.32
C VAL A 136 -15.38 -62.29 -56.57
N LEU A 137 -14.21 -62.43 -55.94
CA LEU A 137 -13.34 -63.60 -56.03
C LEU A 137 -13.94 -64.81 -55.30
N GLU A 138 -14.66 -64.64 -54.20
CA GLU A 138 -15.42 -65.69 -53.53
C GLU A 138 -16.60 -66.17 -54.38
N VAL A 139 -17.32 -65.26 -55.03
CA VAL A 139 -18.34 -65.62 -56.04
C VAL A 139 -17.66 -66.35 -57.20
N ARG A 140 -16.54 -65.84 -57.70
CA ARG A 140 -15.77 -66.46 -58.79
C ARG A 140 -15.18 -67.82 -58.41
N VAL A 141 -14.83 -68.03 -57.13
CA VAL A 141 -14.39 -69.32 -56.59
C VAL A 141 -15.57 -70.25 -56.36
N ARG A 142 -16.77 -69.77 -56.01
CA ARG A 142 -18.00 -70.61 -55.98
C ARG A 142 -18.46 -70.99 -57.39
N GLU A 143 -18.33 -70.10 -58.37
CA GLU A 143 -18.50 -70.39 -59.80
C GLU A 143 -17.48 -71.43 -60.24
N LEU A 144 -16.17 -71.19 -60.00
CA LEU A 144 -15.09 -72.10 -60.37
C LEU A 144 -15.11 -73.43 -59.58
N ASP A 145 -15.64 -73.50 -58.37
CA ASP A 145 -15.91 -74.76 -57.64
C ASP A 145 -17.10 -75.50 -58.24
N GLY A 146 -18.12 -74.77 -58.73
CA GLY A 146 -19.23 -75.33 -59.49
C GLY A 146 -18.77 -75.91 -60.83
N GLU A 147 -17.99 -75.14 -61.59
CA GLU A 147 -17.36 -75.55 -62.84
C GLU A 147 -16.34 -76.67 -62.61
N MET A 148 -15.50 -76.61 -61.57
CA MET A 148 -14.59 -77.70 -61.18
C MET A 148 -15.35 -78.97 -60.82
N ARG A 149 -16.45 -78.90 -60.06
CA ARG A 149 -17.29 -80.07 -59.77
C ARG A 149 -18.01 -80.64 -61.00
N GLN A 150 -18.02 -79.91 -62.12
CA GLN A 150 -18.51 -80.37 -63.42
C GLN A 150 -17.39 -80.77 -64.39
N LEU A 151 -16.15 -80.28 -64.21
CA LEU A 151 -15.00 -80.46 -65.12
C LEU A 151 -13.86 -81.31 -64.55
N SER A 152 -13.82 -81.60 -63.25
CA SER A 152 -12.80 -82.47 -62.61
C SER A 152 -12.98 -83.96 -62.93
N ALA A 153 -13.66 -84.27 -64.04
CA ALA A 153 -13.79 -85.57 -64.67
C ALA A 153 -12.93 -85.70 -65.95
N ALA A 154 -12.00 -84.76 -66.25
CA ALA A 154 -11.16 -84.79 -67.46
C ALA A 154 -9.69 -84.31 -67.28
N THR A 155 -8.75 -85.26 -67.35
CA THR A 155 -7.39 -85.20 -67.94
C THR A 155 -6.42 -84.00 -67.74
N LEU A 156 -5.35 -84.26 -66.95
CA LEU A 156 -3.90 -84.23 -67.32
C LEU A 156 -3.34 -83.25 -68.39
N GLY A 157 -2.26 -82.48 -68.06
CA GLY A 157 -1.08 -82.35 -68.96
C GLY A 157 -0.28 -81.02 -69.11
N ASN A 158 0.92 -80.92 -68.49
CA ASN A 158 2.23 -80.45 -69.04
C ASN A 158 2.43 -79.11 -69.86
N SER A 159 3.25 -78.16 -69.33
CA SER A 159 4.64 -77.81 -69.80
C SER A 159 5.12 -76.35 -70.16
N LYS A 160 6.35 -76.01 -69.68
CA LYS A 160 7.53 -75.29 -70.33
C LYS A 160 7.63 -73.75 -70.64
N LYS A 161 8.73 -73.13 -70.09
CA LYS A 161 9.72 -72.14 -70.68
C LYS A 161 9.31 -70.65 -70.95
N ALA A 162 10.22 -69.63 -71.11
CA ALA A 162 11.62 -69.34 -70.69
C ALA A 162 12.14 -67.89 -71.08
N GLY A 163 13.17 -67.31 -70.39
CA GLY A 163 13.96 -66.07 -70.71
C GLY A 163 14.95 -65.69 -69.55
N ARG A 164 16.08 -64.91 -69.56
CA ARG A 164 16.97 -64.10 -70.48
C ARG A 164 16.67 -62.60 -70.76
N ALA A 165 17.64 -61.63 -70.85
CA ALA A 165 19.11 -61.58 -70.57
C ALA A 165 19.77 -60.13 -70.56
N ARG A 166 21.02 -59.98 -70.03
CA ARG A 166 22.12 -59.00 -70.38
C ARG A 166 21.99 -57.49 -69.98
N SER A 167 23.00 -56.57 -69.96
CA SER A 167 24.51 -56.53 -69.82
C SER A 167 25.04 -55.07 -70.08
N SER A 168 26.23 -54.52 -69.72
CA SER A 168 27.38 -54.76 -68.78
C SER A 168 28.55 -53.73 -69.00
N SER A 169 29.57 -53.62 -68.11
CA SER A 169 30.95 -53.03 -68.32
C SER A 169 31.11 -51.48 -68.33
N VAL A 170 32.27 -50.78 -68.13
CA VAL A 170 33.66 -51.09 -67.64
C VAL A 170 34.48 -49.80 -67.26
N SER A 171 35.45 -49.95 -66.33
CA SER A 171 36.65 -49.14 -65.94
C SER A 171 36.92 -47.66 -66.33
N ALA A 172 37.35 -46.87 -65.32
CA ALA A 172 38.43 -45.85 -65.41
C ALA A 172 39.11 -45.65 -64.02
N ALA A 173 40.42 -45.39 -63.95
CA ALA A 173 41.18 -45.31 -62.69
C ALA A 173 42.40 -44.35 -62.75
N ASN A 174 43.11 -44.20 -61.62
CA ASN A 174 44.46 -43.62 -61.45
C ASN A 174 44.63 -42.09 -61.35
N PHE A 175 43.58 -41.31 -61.03
CA PHE A 175 43.76 -39.93 -60.52
C PHE A 175 43.14 -39.67 -59.14
N LYS A 176 42.27 -40.56 -58.65
CA LYS A 176 41.63 -40.41 -57.32
C LYS A 176 42.46 -40.98 -56.15
N ALA A 177 43.52 -41.75 -56.44
CA ALA A 177 44.28 -42.47 -55.41
C ALA A 177 44.99 -41.53 -54.42
N THR A 178 45.80 -40.58 -54.91
CA THR A 178 46.52 -39.61 -54.06
C THR A 178 45.60 -38.61 -53.36
N ALA A 179 44.49 -38.24 -53.98
CA ALA A 179 43.43 -37.46 -53.31
C ALA A 179 42.85 -38.25 -52.13
N MET A 180 42.46 -39.51 -52.34
CA MET A 180 41.95 -40.37 -51.26
C MET A 180 43.03 -40.72 -50.22
N GLU A 181 44.32 -40.76 -50.56
CA GLU A 181 45.40 -40.93 -49.58
C GLU A 181 45.57 -39.71 -48.67
N GLN A 182 45.37 -38.50 -49.20
CA GLN A 182 45.38 -37.27 -48.41
C GLN A 182 44.07 -37.08 -47.61
N GLU A 183 42.92 -37.37 -48.21
CA GLU A 183 41.64 -37.47 -47.49
C GLU A 183 41.73 -38.52 -46.35
N LEU A 184 42.39 -39.67 -46.56
CA LEU A 184 42.64 -40.68 -45.51
C LEU A 184 43.72 -40.27 -44.50
N SER A 185 44.60 -39.31 -44.80
CA SER A 185 45.45 -38.64 -43.81
C SER A 185 44.58 -37.78 -42.89
N ASP A 186 43.75 -36.94 -43.49
CA ASP A 186 43.05 -35.88 -42.78
C ASP A 186 41.83 -36.42 -42.04
N ILE A 187 41.21 -37.50 -42.55
CA ILE A 187 40.24 -38.33 -41.81
C ILE A 187 40.91 -39.05 -40.63
N ARG A 188 42.19 -39.47 -40.72
CA ARG A 188 42.88 -40.11 -39.58
C ARG A 188 43.27 -39.10 -38.50
N THR A 189 43.68 -37.89 -38.84
CA THR A 189 43.94 -36.83 -37.85
C THR A 189 42.64 -36.32 -37.23
N SER A 190 41.57 -36.19 -38.02
CA SER A 190 40.21 -35.91 -37.52
C SER A 190 39.69 -37.02 -36.61
N LEU A 191 39.85 -38.30 -36.99
CA LEU A 191 39.48 -39.45 -36.15
C LEU A 191 40.27 -39.46 -34.84
N ALA A 192 41.58 -39.25 -34.88
CA ALA A 192 42.40 -39.19 -33.66
C ALA A 192 42.03 -38.01 -32.75
N ALA A 193 41.65 -36.86 -33.32
CA ALA A 193 41.11 -35.73 -32.56
C ALA A 193 39.75 -36.09 -31.93
N LYS A 194 38.85 -36.74 -32.68
CA LYS A 194 37.55 -37.20 -32.18
C LYS A 194 37.66 -38.34 -31.16
N GLU A 195 38.65 -39.22 -31.26
CA GLU A 195 38.98 -40.21 -30.23
C GLU A 195 39.48 -39.52 -28.95
N GLY A 196 40.24 -38.44 -29.07
CA GLY A 196 40.63 -37.58 -27.94
C GLY A 196 39.46 -36.83 -27.30
N ASP A 197 38.58 -36.23 -28.12
CA ASP A 197 37.32 -35.61 -27.67
C ASP A 197 36.44 -36.64 -26.93
N LEU A 198 36.31 -37.85 -27.48
CA LEU A 198 35.51 -38.94 -26.92
C LEU A 198 36.12 -39.46 -25.61
N GLN A 199 37.44 -39.61 -25.51
CA GLN A 199 38.12 -39.93 -24.25
C GLN A 199 37.91 -38.83 -23.19
N SER A 200 38.02 -37.56 -23.58
CA SER A 200 37.73 -36.41 -22.71
C SER A 200 36.27 -36.39 -22.25
N ALA A 201 35.32 -36.72 -23.13
CA ALA A 201 33.92 -36.89 -22.79
C ALA A 201 33.69 -38.10 -21.87
N HIS A 202 34.40 -39.21 -22.07
CA HIS A 202 34.30 -40.40 -21.23
C HIS A 202 34.89 -40.17 -19.83
N GLU A 203 35.97 -39.40 -19.70
CA GLU A 203 36.48 -38.94 -18.40
C GLU A 203 35.50 -38.02 -17.70
N LYS A 204 34.90 -37.04 -18.41
CA LYS A 204 33.89 -36.14 -17.85
C LYS A 204 32.64 -36.91 -17.40
N LEU A 205 32.17 -37.86 -18.22
CA LEU A 205 31.07 -38.75 -17.89
C LEU A 205 31.40 -39.62 -16.67
N GLY A 206 32.62 -40.15 -16.57
CA GLY A 206 33.10 -40.91 -15.42
C GLY A 206 33.11 -40.08 -14.14
N ARG A 207 33.57 -38.82 -14.20
CA ARG A 207 33.54 -37.88 -13.06
C ARG A 207 32.11 -37.56 -12.63
N ALA A 208 31.25 -37.19 -13.58
CA ALA A 208 29.82 -36.94 -13.34
C ALA A 208 29.11 -38.19 -12.78
N GLN A 209 29.48 -39.40 -13.22
CA GLN A 209 28.95 -40.65 -12.69
C GLN A 209 29.44 -40.91 -11.25
N THR A 210 30.69 -40.58 -10.91
CA THR A 210 31.15 -40.65 -9.51
C THR A 210 30.50 -39.59 -8.61
N GLU A 211 30.25 -38.38 -9.11
CA GLU A 211 29.55 -37.30 -8.40
C GLU A 211 28.06 -37.64 -8.20
N LEU A 212 27.42 -38.26 -9.20
CA LEU A 212 26.06 -38.81 -9.10
C LEU A 212 25.99 -39.93 -8.06
N VAL A 213 26.95 -40.86 -8.05
CA VAL A 213 27.02 -41.92 -7.04
C VAL A 213 27.30 -41.35 -5.65
N GLN A 214 28.13 -40.30 -5.51
CA GLN A 214 28.35 -39.64 -4.22
C GLN A 214 27.07 -38.95 -3.71
N THR A 215 26.45 -38.09 -4.52
CA THR A 215 25.21 -37.39 -4.14
C THR A 215 24.05 -38.35 -3.89
N GLN A 216 23.96 -39.46 -4.63
CA GLN A 216 22.97 -40.52 -4.36
C GLN A 216 23.25 -41.27 -3.05
N ASN A 217 24.52 -41.51 -2.68
CA ASN A 217 24.87 -42.06 -1.37
C ASN A 217 24.58 -41.08 -0.22
N GLU A 218 24.82 -39.78 -0.42
CA GLU A 218 24.49 -38.72 0.54
C GLU A 218 22.96 -38.58 0.72
N HIS A 219 22.19 -38.66 -0.37
CA HIS A 219 20.74 -38.75 -0.34
C HIS A 219 20.28 -39.98 0.45
N ILE A 220 20.79 -41.18 0.15
CA ILE A 220 20.44 -42.42 0.87
C ILE A 220 20.83 -42.33 2.37
N ALA A 221 21.91 -41.62 2.71
CA ALA A 221 22.29 -41.38 4.10
C ALA A 221 21.32 -40.43 4.82
N MET A 222 20.90 -39.35 4.17
CA MET A 222 19.88 -38.43 4.70
C MET A 222 18.50 -39.10 4.79
N GLU A 223 18.10 -39.86 3.78
CA GLU A 223 16.85 -40.63 3.76
C GLU A 223 16.81 -41.68 4.88
N ARG A 224 17.93 -42.37 5.16
CA ARG A 224 18.05 -43.28 6.31
C ARG A 224 17.98 -42.55 7.64
N LYS A 225 18.58 -41.36 7.75
CA LYS A 225 18.50 -40.51 8.95
C LYS A 225 17.06 -40.04 9.19
N MET A 226 16.38 -39.55 8.15
CA MET A 226 14.98 -39.15 8.20
C MET A 226 14.07 -40.34 8.53
N LYS A 227 14.25 -41.50 7.89
CA LYS A 227 13.50 -42.73 8.22
C LYS A 227 13.72 -43.16 9.67
N LYS A 228 14.93 -43.02 10.21
CA LYS A 228 15.19 -43.27 11.64
C LYS A 228 14.45 -42.28 12.54
N GLN A 229 14.52 -40.97 12.25
CA GLN A 229 13.78 -39.95 13.02
C GLN A 229 12.26 -40.14 12.92
N ILE A 230 11.74 -40.55 11.75
CA ILE A 230 10.34 -40.90 11.55
C ILE A 230 9.98 -42.14 12.38
N SER A 231 10.80 -43.20 12.41
CA SER A 231 10.54 -44.37 13.26
C SER A 231 10.64 -44.06 14.76
N GLU A 232 11.49 -43.11 15.16
CA GLU A 232 11.61 -42.67 16.57
C GLU A 232 10.41 -41.80 16.99
N LEU A 233 9.88 -40.97 16.08
CA LEU A 233 8.62 -40.24 16.29
C LEU A 233 7.40 -41.16 16.23
N GLN A 234 7.37 -42.15 15.34
CA GLN A 234 6.29 -43.13 15.24
C GLN A 234 6.22 -44.00 16.50
N ALA A 235 7.34 -44.54 17.00
CA ALA A 235 7.34 -45.27 18.26
C ALA A 235 6.91 -44.40 19.47
N SER A 236 7.24 -43.10 19.45
CA SER A 236 6.79 -42.15 20.47
C SER A 236 5.32 -41.73 20.30
N LEU A 237 4.74 -41.88 19.11
CA LEU A 237 3.31 -41.68 18.85
C LEU A 237 2.54 -42.93 19.27
N GLU A 238 3.04 -44.10 18.88
CA GLU A 238 2.54 -45.44 19.24
C GLU A 238 2.49 -45.62 20.76
N GLU A 239 3.53 -45.24 21.51
CA GLU A 239 3.51 -45.23 23.00
C GLU A 239 2.48 -44.25 23.61
N LYS A 240 2.04 -43.23 22.85
CA LYS A 240 0.99 -42.27 23.28
C LYS A 240 -0.41 -42.70 22.81
N GLU A 241 -0.50 -43.38 21.68
CA GLU A 241 -1.72 -44.00 21.17
C GLU A 241 -2.06 -45.25 21.98
N ASP A 242 -1.08 -46.03 22.44
CA ASP A 242 -1.24 -47.09 23.45
C ASP A 242 -1.76 -46.53 24.78
N GLU A 243 -1.24 -45.40 25.28
CA GLU A 243 -1.78 -44.74 26.48
C GLU A 243 -3.25 -44.32 26.26
N LEU A 244 -3.57 -43.73 25.10
CA LEU A 244 -4.93 -43.32 24.75
C LEU A 244 -5.87 -44.52 24.51
N GLU A 245 -5.39 -45.64 23.96
CA GLU A 245 -6.19 -46.84 23.74
C GLU A 245 -6.39 -47.62 25.04
N ASN A 246 -5.41 -47.67 25.94
CA ASN A 246 -5.60 -48.21 27.29
C ASN A 246 -6.56 -47.35 28.15
N MET A 247 -6.69 -46.05 27.84
CA MET A 247 -7.74 -45.19 28.42
C MET A 247 -9.11 -45.43 27.77
N ARG A 248 -9.18 -45.61 26.44
CA ARG A 248 -10.41 -45.91 25.69
C ARG A 248 -10.97 -47.31 25.98
N ALA A 249 -10.12 -48.34 26.06
CA ALA A 249 -10.51 -49.72 26.35
C ALA A 249 -11.09 -49.93 27.76
N GLN A 250 -10.90 -48.97 28.67
CA GLN A 250 -11.58 -48.92 29.97
C GLN A 250 -12.98 -48.30 29.92
N GLN A 251 -13.38 -47.73 28.78
CA GLN A 251 -14.70 -47.14 28.53
C GLN A 251 -15.45 -47.99 27.49
N GLY A 252 -16.38 -48.83 27.98
CA GLY A 252 -17.11 -49.77 27.12
C GLY A 252 -17.93 -49.10 26.01
N ASP A 253 -18.04 -49.80 24.88
CA ASP A 253 -18.48 -49.33 23.54
C ASP A 253 -19.93 -48.77 23.44
N GLY A 254 -20.65 -48.63 24.56
CA GLY A 254 -22.01 -48.05 24.62
C GLY A 254 -22.05 -46.51 24.67
N GLY A 255 -20.91 -45.82 24.66
CA GLY A 255 -20.83 -44.35 24.68
C GLY A 255 -20.88 -43.69 23.29
N ARG A 256 -20.30 -44.34 22.27
CA ARG A 256 -19.89 -43.72 21.00
C ARG A 256 -20.99 -42.97 20.25
N GLU A 257 -22.13 -43.60 19.96
CA GLU A 257 -23.22 -42.96 19.20
C GLU A 257 -23.73 -41.67 19.88
N ARG A 258 -23.72 -41.65 21.21
CA ARG A 258 -24.19 -40.52 22.03
C ARG A 258 -23.13 -39.43 22.21
N GLU A 259 -21.86 -39.81 22.13
CA GLU A 259 -20.74 -38.89 22.10
C GLU A 259 -20.58 -38.26 20.72
N GLU A 260 -20.80 -39.00 19.62
CA GLU A 260 -20.91 -38.44 18.27
C GLU A 260 -22.08 -37.47 18.12
N GLU A 261 -23.26 -37.78 18.69
CA GLU A 261 -24.40 -36.85 18.63
C GLU A 261 -24.14 -35.57 19.45
N LEU A 262 -23.40 -35.67 20.57
CA LEU A 262 -22.97 -34.51 21.33
C LEU A 262 -21.87 -33.72 20.61
N MET A 263 -20.88 -34.39 20.02
CA MET A 263 -19.82 -33.76 19.23
C MET A 263 -20.40 -33.01 18.03
N LYS A 264 -21.31 -33.61 17.25
CA LYS A 264 -21.97 -32.92 16.12
C LYS A 264 -22.74 -31.67 16.55
N ARG A 265 -23.45 -31.71 17.68
CA ARG A 265 -24.14 -30.51 18.22
C ARG A 265 -23.15 -29.45 18.71
N VAL A 266 -22.03 -29.86 19.30
CA VAL A 266 -20.94 -28.96 19.70
C VAL A 266 -20.24 -28.36 18.49
N GLU A 267 -20.00 -29.12 17.43
CA GLU A 267 -19.43 -28.65 16.16
C GLU A 267 -20.40 -27.68 15.44
N GLU A 268 -21.70 -27.98 15.41
CA GLU A 268 -22.73 -27.08 14.89
C GLU A 268 -22.82 -25.77 15.68
N ASP A 269 -22.72 -25.81 17.02
CA ASP A 269 -22.78 -24.61 17.86
C ASP A 269 -21.45 -23.85 17.88
N GLU A 270 -20.29 -24.51 17.80
CA GLU A 270 -18.98 -23.87 17.58
C GLU A 270 -18.91 -23.19 16.21
N ALA A 271 -19.46 -23.81 15.15
CA ALA A 271 -19.59 -23.18 13.84
C ALA A 271 -20.50 -21.93 13.87
N LYS A 272 -21.63 -21.98 14.60
CA LYS A 272 -22.49 -20.80 14.82
C LYS A 272 -21.77 -19.71 15.62
N ILE A 273 -21.01 -20.08 16.65
CA ILE A 273 -20.23 -19.13 17.46
C ILE A 273 -19.16 -18.46 16.60
N MET A 274 -18.35 -19.22 15.84
CA MET A 274 -17.37 -18.64 14.92
C MET A 274 -18.03 -17.73 13.87
N ALA A 275 -19.17 -18.11 13.30
CA ALA A 275 -19.90 -17.26 12.35
C ALA A 275 -20.39 -15.95 12.99
N LEU A 276 -20.89 -15.99 14.23
CA LEU A 276 -21.30 -14.81 14.99
C LEU A 276 -20.10 -13.93 15.39
N GLU A 277 -18.99 -14.53 15.82
CA GLU A 277 -17.75 -13.81 16.15
C GLU A 277 -17.10 -13.17 14.91
N MET A 278 -17.12 -13.87 13.76
CA MET A 278 -16.74 -13.30 12.47
C MET A 278 -17.60 -12.09 12.14
N LEU A 279 -18.93 -12.21 12.15
CA LEU A 279 -19.87 -11.12 11.87
C LEU A 279 -19.70 -9.94 12.83
N VAL A 280 -19.49 -10.18 14.13
CA VAL A 280 -19.21 -9.12 15.12
C VAL A 280 -17.85 -8.45 14.84
N SER A 281 -16.82 -9.21 14.46
CA SER A 281 -15.51 -8.65 14.09
C SER A 281 -15.57 -7.83 12.79
N GLU A 282 -16.35 -8.28 11.80
CA GLU A 282 -16.61 -7.57 10.55
C GLU A 282 -17.40 -6.29 10.80
N ASN A 283 -18.37 -6.31 11.70
CA ASN A 283 -19.14 -5.12 12.09
C ASN A 283 -18.25 -4.06 12.79
N HIS A 284 -17.30 -4.47 13.63
CA HIS A 284 -16.31 -3.56 14.22
C HIS A 284 -15.30 -3.03 13.18
N LYS A 285 -14.86 -3.86 12.23
CA LYS A 285 -14.04 -3.42 11.09
C LYS A 285 -14.80 -2.42 10.21
N LEU A 286 -16.08 -2.66 9.93
CA LEU A 286 -16.98 -1.76 9.19
C LEU A 286 -17.21 -0.43 9.90
N MET A 287 -17.33 -0.41 11.24
CA MET A 287 -17.34 0.83 12.02
C MET A 287 -16.04 1.61 11.82
N SER A 288 -14.89 0.97 12.05
CA SER A 288 -13.56 1.59 11.85
C SER A 288 -13.36 2.12 10.42
N ILE A 289 -13.81 1.36 9.41
CA ILE A 289 -13.77 1.75 8.00
C ILE A 289 -14.71 2.93 7.72
N LYS A 290 -15.94 2.94 8.25
CA LYS A 290 -16.86 4.10 8.13
C LYS A 290 -16.29 5.35 8.79
N ASP A 291 -15.63 5.21 9.95
CA ASP A 291 -14.98 6.32 10.64
C ASP A 291 -13.74 6.84 9.91
N THR A 292 -13.01 5.99 9.17
CA THR A 292 -11.95 6.46 8.25
C THR A 292 -12.53 7.08 6.97
N LEU A 293 -13.59 6.48 6.39
CA LEU A 293 -14.23 6.97 5.17
C LEU A 293 -14.81 8.37 5.41
N GLY A 294 -15.60 8.57 6.47
CA GLY A 294 -16.15 9.89 6.83
C GLY A 294 -15.10 10.92 7.26
N ARG A 295 -13.85 10.52 7.54
CA ARG A 295 -12.70 11.44 7.68
C ARG A 295 -12.10 11.79 6.32
N VAL A 296 -11.90 10.80 5.45
CA VAL A 296 -11.40 10.99 4.08
C VAL A 296 -12.38 11.81 3.25
N GLU A 297 -13.69 11.58 3.35
CA GLU A 297 -14.73 12.39 2.68
C GLU A 297 -14.73 13.85 3.14
N LYS A 298 -14.54 14.10 4.45
CA LYS A 298 -14.39 15.46 4.99
C LYS A 298 -13.11 16.13 4.49
N GLN A 299 -11.99 15.41 4.45
CA GLN A 299 -10.73 15.91 3.88
C GLN A 299 -10.84 16.19 2.38
N LEU A 300 -11.42 15.27 1.61
CA LEU A 300 -11.67 15.40 0.17
C LEU A 300 -12.58 16.59 -0.14
N LYS A 301 -13.61 16.83 0.69
CA LYS A 301 -14.49 17.99 0.55
C LYS A 301 -13.78 19.31 0.85
N ILE A 302 -12.90 19.34 1.86
CA ILE A 302 -12.08 20.51 2.18
C ILE A 302 -11.07 20.79 1.06
N GLU A 303 -10.37 19.77 0.55
CA GLU A 303 -9.42 19.94 -0.55
C GLU A 303 -10.11 20.20 -1.90
N SER A 304 -11.34 19.73 -2.13
CA SER A 304 -12.17 20.16 -3.28
C SER A 304 -12.48 21.65 -3.21
N GLN A 305 -12.94 22.16 -2.06
CA GLN A 305 -13.19 23.58 -1.87
C GLN A 305 -11.91 24.41 -2.00
N ARG A 306 -10.78 23.90 -1.49
CA ARG A 306 -9.46 24.51 -1.65
C ARG A 306 -9.00 24.54 -3.11
N ALA A 307 -9.27 23.48 -3.87
CA ALA A 307 -9.01 23.41 -5.30
C ALA A 307 -9.86 24.42 -6.07
N GLU A 308 -11.18 24.46 -5.84
CA GLU A 308 -12.12 25.44 -6.41
C GLU A 308 -11.70 26.89 -6.12
N GLU A 309 -11.28 27.20 -4.89
CA GLU A 309 -10.71 28.50 -4.53
C GLU A 309 -9.39 28.78 -5.27
N SER A 310 -8.49 27.80 -5.38
CA SER A 310 -7.22 27.96 -6.08
C SER A 310 -7.39 28.16 -7.59
N GLU A 311 -8.33 27.45 -8.21
CA GLU A 311 -8.70 27.60 -9.62
C GLU A 311 -9.31 28.99 -9.85
N SER A 312 -10.22 29.42 -8.98
CA SER A 312 -10.81 30.77 -9.02
C SER A 312 -9.74 31.87 -8.97
N ARG A 313 -8.77 31.75 -8.04
CA ARG A 313 -7.62 32.68 -7.95
C ARG A 313 -6.72 32.62 -9.20
N CYS A 314 -6.50 31.43 -9.76
CA CYS A 314 -5.74 31.25 -11.00
C CYS A 314 -6.44 31.90 -12.21
N VAL A 315 -7.78 31.81 -12.30
CA VAL A 315 -8.59 32.47 -13.34
C VAL A 315 -8.54 34.00 -13.18
N GLU A 316 -8.61 34.53 -11.96
CA GLU A 316 -8.44 35.97 -11.70
C GLU A 316 -7.03 36.46 -12.07
N LEU A 317 -5.98 35.73 -11.68
CA LEU A 317 -4.60 36.06 -12.05
C LEU A 317 -4.34 35.96 -13.56
N ALA A 318 -4.94 34.98 -14.24
CA ALA A 318 -4.90 34.87 -15.69
C ALA A 318 -5.57 36.07 -16.36
N LYS A 319 -6.75 36.49 -15.88
CA LYS A 319 -7.47 37.67 -16.36
C LYS A 319 -6.68 38.97 -16.15
N GLN A 320 -6.12 39.19 -14.96
CA GLN A 320 -5.26 40.35 -14.68
C GLN A 320 -4.01 40.36 -15.58
N LYS A 321 -3.42 39.19 -15.87
CA LYS A 321 -2.29 39.03 -16.79
C LYS A 321 -2.69 39.34 -18.24
N GLU A 322 -3.90 38.97 -18.68
CA GLU A 322 -4.42 39.35 -20.00
C GLU A 322 -4.69 40.86 -20.11
N GLU A 323 -5.32 41.46 -19.10
CA GLU A 323 -5.58 42.90 -19.01
C GLU A 323 -4.26 43.69 -19.08
N GLY A 324 -3.28 43.38 -18.23
CA GLY A 324 -1.94 43.98 -18.27
C GLY A 324 -1.19 43.74 -19.59
N MET A 325 -1.41 42.60 -20.26
CA MET A 325 -0.86 42.34 -21.59
C MET A 325 -1.57 43.12 -22.71
N VAL A 326 -2.84 43.51 -22.55
CA VAL A 326 -3.54 44.44 -23.44
C VAL A 326 -3.00 45.86 -23.24
N GLU A 327 -2.86 46.31 -21.99
CA GLU A 327 -2.26 47.61 -21.66
C GLU A 327 -0.83 47.73 -22.18
N LEU A 328 0.01 46.71 -21.97
CA LEU A 328 1.39 46.66 -22.48
C LEU A 328 1.45 46.65 -24.01
N LYS A 329 0.50 45.99 -24.70
CA LYS A 329 0.37 46.09 -26.17
C LYS A 329 -0.04 47.50 -26.60
N GLN A 330 -0.89 48.19 -25.85
CA GLN A 330 -1.33 49.56 -26.14
C GLN A 330 -0.23 50.58 -25.88
N ALA A 331 0.50 50.47 -24.77
CA ALA A 331 1.70 51.26 -24.49
C ALA A 331 2.77 51.08 -25.59
N ARG A 332 3.01 49.84 -26.05
CA ARG A 332 3.92 49.56 -27.18
C ARG A 332 3.45 50.14 -28.51
N ARG A 333 2.15 50.30 -28.75
CA ARG A 333 1.62 51.06 -29.91
C ARG A 333 1.93 52.55 -29.73
N ASN A 334 1.50 53.15 -28.61
CA ASN A 334 1.73 54.56 -28.30
C ASN A 334 3.23 54.97 -28.40
N ILE A 335 4.15 54.10 -28.01
CA ILE A 335 5.60 54.32 -28.18
C ILE A 335 5.99 54.31 -29.66
N ARG A 336 5.58 53.31 -30.44
CA ARG A 336 5.87 53.25 -31.89
C ARG A 336 5.32 54.44 -32.67
N ASP A 337 4.13 54.92 -32.28
CA ASP A 337 3.48 56.07 -32.90
C ASP A 337 4.23 57.37 -32.55
N LYS A 338 4.68 57.52 -31.30
CA LYS A 338 5.60 58.61 -30.89
C LYS A 338 6.96 58.51 -31.60
N ASP A 339 7.54 57.32 -31.76
CA ASP A 339 8.79 57.12 -32.52
C ASP A 339 8.62 57.43 -34.02
N ALA A 340 7.46 57.13 -34.61
CA ALA A 340 7.14 57.51 -35.98
C ALA A 340 7.04 59.03 -36.12
N LEU A 341 6.37 59.71 -35.18
CA LEU A 341 6.29 61.17 -35.12
C LEU A 341 7.67 61.82 -34.94
N ILE A 342 8.51 61.31 -34.03
CA ILE A 342 9.89 61.79 -33.82
C ILE A 342 10.72 61.61 -35.10
N ARG A 343 10.61 60.47 -35.80
CA ARG A 343 11.30 60.28 -37.07
C ARG A 343 10.82 61.23 -38.17
N ALA A 344 9.53 61.53 -38.25
CA ALA A 344 8.98 62.52 -39.18
C ALA A 344 9.46 63.95 -38.85
N LEU A 345 9.51 64.33 -37.58
CA LEU A 345 10.05 65.61 -37.13
C LEU A 345 11.55 65.73 -37.44
N ASN A 346 12.34 64.70 -37.17
CA ASN A 346 13.79 64.67 -37.46
C ASN A 346 14.08 64.66 -38.98
N LEU A 347 13.16 64.15 -39.81
CA LEU A 347 13.26 64.26 -41.27
C LEU A 347 13.03 65.72 -41.71
N LYS A 348 11.96 66.33 -41.20
CA LYS A 348 11.61 67.73 -41.48
C LYS A 348 12.66 68.72 -40.96
N GLU A 349 13.30 68.42 -39.83
CA GLU A 349 14.46 69.19 -39.33
C GLU A 349 15.62 69.12 -40.33
N LYS A 350 15.95 67.94 -40.86
CA LYS A 350 17.00 67.79 -41.88
C LYS A 350 16.65 68.48 -43.20
N GLU A 351 15.38 68.47 -43.61
CA GLU A 351 14.90 69.23 -44.77
C GLU A 351 15.06 70.75 -44.55
N LEU A 352 14.68 71.26 -43.38
CA LEU A 352 14.86 72.67 -43.02
C LEU A 352 16.35 73.06 -42.92
N LEU A 353 17.19 72.21 -42.35
CA LEU A 353 18.66 72.42 -42.32
C LEU A 353 19.27 72.40 -43.72
N ALA A 354 18.78 71.54 -44.62
CA ALA A 354 19.20 71.53 -46.03
C ALA A 354 18.75 72.79 -46.78
N GLN A 355 17.53 73.29 -46.53
CA GLN A 355 17.03 74.56 -47.07
C GLN A 355 17.83 75.76 -46.53
N ILE A 356 18.19 75.76 -45.24
CA ILE A 356 19.08 76.78 -44.66
C ILE A 356 20.46 76.72 -45.32
N ALA A 357 21.02 75.53 -45.54
CA ALA A 357 22.31 75.36 -46.20
C ALA A 357 22.29 75.81 -47.68
N SER A 358 21.20 75.55 -48.42
CA SER A 358 21.07 76.05 -49.80
C SER A 358 20.88 77.57 -49.84
N LEU A 359 20.08 78.15 -48.94
CA LEU A 359 19.92 79.60 -48.81
C LEU A 359 21.22 80.30 -48.40
N GLN A 360 22.06 79.65 -47.57
CA GLN A 360 23.41 80.14 -47.26
C GLN A 360 24.33 80.07 -48.49
N ALA A 361 24.34 78.95 -49.22
CA ALA A 361 25.15 78.80 -50.43
C ALA A 361 24.77 79.79 -51.55
N ASP A 362 23.49 80.07 -51.74
CA ASP A 362 23.02 81.08 -52.69
C ASP A 362 23.21 82.51 -52.17
N SER A 363 23.14 82.74 -50.85
CA SER A 363 23.56 84.02 -50.25
C SER A 363 25.03 84.32 -50.50
N ASP A 364 25.93 83.35 -50.30
CA ASP A 364 27.36 83.52 -50.58
C ASP A 364 27.66 83.58 -52.09
N ARG A 365 26.84 82.99 -52.97
CA ARG A 365 26.91 83.22 -54.44
C ARG A 365 26.53 84.65 -54.83
N VAL A 366 25.46 85.20 -54.26
CA VAL A 366 25.08 86.62 -54.46
C VAL A 366 26.18 87.55 -53.92
N ARG A 367 26.79 87.18 -52.79
CA ARG A 367 27.95 87.88 -52.19
C ARG A 367 29.20 87.81 -53.07
N ALA A 368 29.43 86.70 -53.76
CA ALA A 368 30.55 86.52 -54.69
C ALA A 368 30.38 87.28 -56.02
N LEU A 369 29.16 87.72 -56.37
CA LEU A 369 28.84 88.42 -57.62
C LEU A 369 28.59 89.93 -57.44
N SER A 370 28.73 90.48 -56.23
CA SER A 370 28.46 91.90 -55.91
C SER A 370 29.61 92.65 -55.25
N VAL A 371 30.86 92.20 -55.44
CA VAL A 371 32.06 92.93 -55.00
C VAL A 371 32.86 93.40 -56.22
N ASP A 372 32.74 94.69 -56.51
CA ASP A 372 33.43 95.37 -57.61
C ASP A 372 34.95 95.35 -57.43
N SER A 373 35.69 95.01 -58.49
CA SER A 373 37.12 94.66 -58.42
C SER A 373 38.03 95.83 -58.04
N ASP A 374 37.57 97.07 -58.22
CA ASP A 374 38.33 98.25 -57.78
C ASP A 374 38.17 98.51 -56.26
N THR A 375 37.09 98.03 -55.65
CA THR A 375 36.87 98.17 -54.19
C THR A 375 37.78 97.24 -53.39
N THR A 376 38.06 96.02 -53.88
CA THR A 376 39.01 95.10 -53.23
C THR A 376 40.44 95.59 -53.32
N ALA A 377 40.84 96.22 -54.43
CA ALA A 377 42.15 96.89 -54.56
C ALA A 377 42.29 98.05 -53.56
N HIS A 378 41.24 98.86 -53.39
CA HIS A 378 41.23 99.95 -52.40
C HIS A 378 41.25 99.43 -50.96
N ILE A 379 40.48 98.39 -50.65
CA ILE A 379 40.46 97.74 -49.32
C ILE A 379 41.80 97.06 -49.02
N ALA A 380 42.44 96.39 -49.97
CA ALA A 380 43.78 95.82 -49.78
C ALA A 380 44.83 96.91 -49.48
N THR A 381 44.73 98.06 -50.14
CA THR A 381 45.60 99.22 -49.89
C THR A 381 45.36 99.80 -48.49
N LEU A 382 44.10 99.92 -48.06
CA LEU A 382 43.73 100.37 -46.72
C LEU A 382 44.14 99.36 -45.63
N LEU A 383 44.02 98.06 -45.89
CA LEU A 383 44.45 97.01 -44.95
C LEU A 383 45.98 97.01 -44.80
N GLY A 384 46.75 97.16 -45.88
CA GLY A 384 48.20 97.34 -45.80
C GLY A 384 48.62 98.62 -45.05
N ALA A 385 47.85 99.69 -45.16
CA ALA A 385 48.03 100.89 -44.35
C ALA A 385 47.67 100.65 -42.87
N ILE A 386 46.59 99.91 -42.58
CA ILE A 386 46.19 99.51 -41.23
C ILE A 386 47.22 98.56 -40.60
N GLU A 387 47.88 97.69 -41.35
CA GLU A 387 48.95 96.82 -40.85
C GLU A 387 50.24 97.60 -40.57
N ARG A 388 50.60 98.60 -41.38
CA ARG A 388 51.66 99.55 -41.02
C ARG A 388 51.32 100.34 -39.77
N LEU A 389 50.11 100.91 -39.69
CA LEU A 389 49.64 101.64 -38.51
C LEU A 389 49.52 100.73 -37.27
N ARG A 390 49.26 99.42 -37.42
CA ARG A 390 49.34 98.45 -36.33
C ARG A 390 50.79 98.19 -35.92
N GLY A 391 51.71 98.02 -36.86
CA GLY A 391 53.15 97.88 -36.59
C GLY A 391 53.73 99.12 -35.90
N GLU A 392 53.36 100.32 -36.37
CA GLU A 392 53.72 101.60 -35.76
C GLU A 392 53.07 101.77 -34.38
N ARG A 393 51.77 101.47 -34.21
CA ARG A 393 51.10 101.45 -32.90
C ARG A 393 51.71 100.44 -31.94
N ASP A 394 52.12 99.27 -32.41
CA ASP A 394 52.62 98.20 -31.55
C ASP A 394 54.12 98.37 -31.25
N ASN A 395 54.88 99.06 -32.11
CA ASN A 395 56.17 99.64 -31.76
C ASN A 395 55.98 100.78 -30.75
N LEU A 396 55.08 101.73 -31.00
CA LEU A 396 54.71 102.79 -30.04
C LEU A 396 54.19 102.22 -28.72
N ARG A 397 53.57 101.03 -28.68
CA ARG A 397 53.23 100.34 -27.43
C ARG A 397 54.42 99.69 -26.76
N ARG A 398 55.46 99.25 -27.48
CA ARG A 398 56.73 98.86 -26.84
C ARG A 398 57.46 100.08 -26.31
N ASP A 399 57.51 101.16 -27.07
CA ASP A 399 58.15 102.42 -26.66
C ASP A 399 57.39 103.08 -25.50
N LEU A 400 56.05 103.02 -25.51
CA LEU A 400 55.19 103.51 -24.43
C LEU A 400 55.20 102.56 -23.22
N ASN A 401 55.33 101.23 -23.38
CA ASN A 401 55.60 100.32 -22.26
C ASN A 401 57.01 100.52 -21.69
N PHE A 402 58.00 100.85 -22.54
CA PHE A 402 59.36 101.15 -22.11
C PHE A 402 59.39 102.46 -21.33
N LEU A 403 58.78 103.52 -21.90
CA LEU A 403 58.53 104.78 -21.20
C LEU A 403 57.66 104.60 -19.96
N GLU A 404 56.65 103.73 -19.94
CA GLU A 404 55.89 103.43 -18.71
C GLU A 404 56.75 102.69 -17.70
N SER A 405 57.70 101.83 -18.10
CA SER A 405 58.62 101.19 -17.16
C SER A 405 59.67 102.17 -16.61
N GLU A 406 60.25 103.01 -17.46
CA GLU A 406 61.22 104.05 -17.11
C GLU A 406 60.57 105.17 -16.28
N ASN A 407 59.40 105.63 -16.70
CA ASN A 407 58.56 106.57 -15.96
C ASN A 407 57.98 105.92 -14.71
N LYS A 408 57.79 104.59 -14.60
CA LYS A 408 57.41 103.94 -13.33
C LYS A 408 58.57 103.85 -12.36
N PHE A 409 59.81 103.67 -12.82
CA PHE A 409 60.99 103.84 -11.96
C PHE A 409 61.20 105.32 -11.57
N ALA A 410 60.98 106.27 -12.47
CA ALA A 410 61.04 107.70 -12.16
C ALA A 410 59.90 108.13 -11.21
N VAL A 411 58.67 107.66 -11.44
CA VAL A 411 57.49 107.92 -10.61
C VAL A 411 57.67 107.26 -9.25
N GLN A 412 58.15 106.02 -9.12
CA GLN A 412 58.45 105.45 -7.80
C GLN A 412 59.56 106.23 -7.06
N ALA A 413 60.55 106.79 -7.78
CA ALA A 413 61.55 107.71 -7.21
C ALA A 413 61.01 109.13 -6.89
N LEU A 414 59.84 109.50 -7.41
CA LEU A 414 59.15 110.77 -7.17
C LEU A 414 57.98 110.65 -6.16
N GLU A 415 57.27 109.53 -6.11
CA GLU A 415 56.28 109.17 -5.10
C GLU A 415 56.94 109.13 -3.72
N ALA A 416 58.16 108.57 -3.65
CA ALA A 416 59.04 108.66 -2.48
C ALA A 416 59.42 110.10 -2.05
N LYS A 417 59.09 111.13 -2.86
CA LYS A 417 59.21 112.56 -2.54
C LYS A 417 57.87 113.31 -2.47
N VAL A 418 56.78 112.79 -3.06
CA VAL A 418 55.48 113.46 -3.11
C VAL A 418 54.61 113.14 -1.89
N VAL A 419 54.87 112.04 -1.18
CA VAL A 419 54.22 111.72 0.11
C VAL A 419 54.40 112.81 1.19
N SER A 420 55.31 113.77 1.01
CA SER A 420 55.49 114.91 1.94
C SER A 420 54.60 116.14 1.69
N VAL A 421 53.82 116.24 0.59
CA VAL A 421 52.97 117.42 0.32
C VAL A 421 51.61 117.06 -0.30
N ALA A 422 50.53 117.37 0.44
CA ALA A 422 49.15 117.49 -0.03
C ALA A 422 48.67 118.95 0.18
N PRO A 423 47.42 119.39 -0.14
CA PRO A 423 46.26 118.67 -0.69
C PRO A 423 45.47 119.47 -1.80
N THR A 424 44.21 119.06 -2.07
CA THR A 424 43.14 119.75 -2.87
C THR A 424 43.29 119.67 -4.41
N VAL A 425 42.25 119.63 -5.26
CA VAL A 425 40.84 120.14 -5.23
C VAL A 425 39.85 119.10 -5.83
N HIS A 426 38.53 119.36 -5.71
CA HIS A 426 37.41 118.60 -6.32
C HIS A 426 37.47 118.39 -7.84
N GLU A 427 36.73 117.37 -8.34
CA GLU A 427 35.52 117.64 -9.15
C GLU A 427 34.49 116.49 -9.08
N ASN A 428 33.20 116.82 -9.15
CA ASN A 428 32.07 115.87 -9.15
C ASN A 428 31.57 115.63 -10.57
N GLY A 429 31.23 114.39 -10.97
CA GLY A 429 30.54 114.20 -12.25
C GLY A 429 30.18 112.79 -12.74
N GLN A 430 30.91 111.73 -12.35
CA GLN A 430 30.79 110.42 -13.04
C GLN A 430 30.38 109.21 -12.16
N GLU A 431 30.13 109.42 -10.86
CA GLU A 431 29.98 108.32 -9.90
C GLU A 431 28.71 107.46 -10.08
N GLN A 432 27.65 107.98 -10.70
CA GLN A 432 26.41 107.22 -10.94
C GLN A 432 26.52 106.27 -12.13
N HIS A 433 27.22 106.67 -13.21
CA HIS A 433 27.28 105.87 -14.43
C HIS A 433 28.20 104.64 -14.27
N ILE A 434 29.27 104.78 -13.47
CA ILE A 434 30.16 103.68 -13.10
C ILE A 434 29.40 102.65 -12.23
N LYS A 435 28.66 103.11 -11.22
CA LYS A 435 27.87 102.21 -10.34
C LYS A 435 26.81 101.43 -11.12
N SER A 436 26.15 102.06 -12.09
CA SER A 436 25.24 101.40 -13.04
C SER A 436 25.93 100.29 -13.86
N LEU A 437 27.09 100.60 -14.44
CA LEU A 437 27.88 99.64 -15.24
C LEU A 437 28.41 98.47 -14.40
N THR A 438 28.91 98.71 -13.18
CA THR A 438 29.33 97.62 -12.29
C THR A 438 28.16 96.73 -11.87
N LEU A 439 26.99 97.31 -11.59
CA LEU A 439 25.81 96.52 -11.20
C LEU A 439 25.34 95.63 -12.35
N ALA A 440 25.26 96.18 -13.57
CA ALA A 440 24.93 95.43 -14.78
C ALA A 440 25.94 94.31 -15.05
N ALA A 441 27.25 94.59 -14.93
CA ALA A 441 28.29 93.58 -15.08
C ALA A 441 28.12 92.44 -14.05
N THR A 442 27.93 92.75 -12.76
CA THR A 442 27.69 91.72 -11.74
C THR A 442 26.42 90.92 -11.99
N ALA A 443 25.34 91.56 -12.45
CA ALA A 443 24.10 90.86 -12.80
C ALA A 443 24.31 89.90 -13.98
N SER A 444 25.04 90.31 -15.02
CA SER A 444 25.43 89.43 -16.12
C SER A 444 26.34 88.28 -15.68
N THR A 445 27.31 88.52 -14.79
CA THR A 445 28.15 87.43 -14.23
C THR A 445 27.32 86.43 -13.42
N ILE A 446 26.36 86.90 -12.60
CA ILE A 446 25.46 86.04 -11.84
C ILE A 446 24.53 85.25 -12.78
N MET A 447 23.99 85.87 -13.83
CA MET A 447 23.19 85.16 -14.84
C MET A 447 23.99 84.11 -15.60
N VAL A 448 25.22 84.41 -16.02
CA VAL A 448 26.10 83.43 -16.68
C VAL A 448 26.46 82.30 -15.73
N GLY A 449 26.80 82.59 -14.47
CA GLY A 449 27.05 81.55 -13.46
C GLY A 449 25.84 80.67 -13.17
N HIS A 450 24.62 81.24 -13.15
CA HIS A 450 23.39 80.48 -12.97
C HIS A 450 23.04 79.63 -14.19
N LEU A 451 23.24 80.16 -15.41
CA LEU A 451 23.06 79.39 -16.65
C LEU A 451 24.11 78.29 -16.81
N GLN A 452 25.34 78.48 -16.31
CA GLN A 452 26.35 77.43 -16.25
C GLN A 452 25.98 76.34 -15.22
N THR A 453 25.52 76.69 -14.02
CA THR A 453 25.04 75.68 -13.05
C THR A 453 23.82 74.93 -13.59
N GLN A 454 22.82 75.62 -14.17
CA GLN A 454 21.69 74.94 -14.82
C GLN A 454 22.14 74.01 -15.96
N LEU A 455 23.16 74.37 -16.74
CA LEU A 455 23.71 73.52 -17.80
C LEU A 455 24.48 72.32 -17.25
N GLU A 456 25.24 72.51 -16.18
CA GLU A 456 25.98 71.44 -15.49
C GLU A 456 25.02 70.47 -14.78
N ASP A 457 23.99 70.98 -14.09
CA ASP A 457 22.92 70.21 -13.45
C ASP A 457 22.14 69.38 -14.50
N VAL A 458 21.68 70.01 -15.59
CA VAL A 458 20.97 69.31 -16.68
C VAL A 458 21.88 68.29 -17.37
N SER A 459 23.18 68.58 -17.51
CA SER A 459 24.15 67.63 -18.08
C SER A 459 24.41 66.44 -17.14
N ALA A 460 24.47 66.65 -15.83
CA ALA A 460 24.61 65.61 -14.83
C ALA A 460 23.35 64.73 -14.76
N ASP A 461 22.17 65.34 -14.78
CA ASP A 461 20.89 64.63 -14.73
C ASP A 461 20.65 63.82 -16.02
N PHE A 462 21.01 64.36 -17.19
CA PHE A 462 21.03 63.60 -18.45
C PHE A 462 22.04 62.45 -18.41
N ALA A 463 23.25 62.67 -17.86
CA ALA A 463 24.25 61.62 -17.71
C ALA A 463 23.80 60.49 -16.77
N SER A 464 23.11 60.80 -15.66
CA SER A 464 22.51 59.77 -14.79
C SER A 464 21.44 59.00 -15.54
N ARG A 465 20.45 59.67 -16.14
CA ARG A 465 19.36 59.02 -16.89
C ARG A 465 19.89 58.13 -18.02
N LEU A 466 20.96 58.54 -18.71
CA LEU A 466 21.64 57.72 -19.72
C LEU A 466 22.32 56.50 -19.09
N ALA A 467 23.05 56.67 -17.98
CA ALA A 467 23.67 55.56 -17.25
C ALA A 467 22.62 54.58 -16.69
N ASP A 468 21.47 55.06 -16.24
CA ASP A 468 20.35 54.26 -15.74
C ASP A 468 19.66 53.49 -16.88
N THR A 469 19.46 54.12 -18.03
CA THR A 469 18.94 53.44 -19.25
C THR A 469 19.91 52.35 -19.74
N ILE A 470 21.22 52.61 -19.69
CA ILE A 470 22.26 51.62 -20.01
C ILE A 470 22.29 50.50 -18.96
N ARG A 471 22.13 50.80 -17.67
CA ARG A 471 22.04 49.79 -16.60
C ARG A 471 20.81 48.89 -16.75
N ALA A 472 19.64 49.46 -17.05
CA ALA A 472 18.40 48.71 -17.29
C ALA A 472 18.54 47.77 -18.50
N SER A 473 18.87 48.31 -19.68
CA SER A 473 19.04 47.50 -20.90
C SER A 473 20.12 46.40 -20.76
N HIS A 474 21.19 46.65 -20.02
CA HIS A 474 22.21 45.64 -19.70
C HIS A 474 21.74 44.59 -18.68
N ALA A 475 20.78 44.92 -17.80
CA ALA A 475 20.11 43.95 -16.94
C ALA A 475 19.13 43.08 -17.75
N ASP A 476 18.34 43.68 -18.65
CA ASP A 476 17.40 42.97 -19.54
C ASP A 476 18.14 41.99 -20.46
N ILE A 477 19.23 42.43 -21.10
CA ILE A 477 20.09 41.59 -21.92
C ILE A 477 20.70 40.44 -21.10
N LYS A 478 21.04 40.67 -19.83
CA LYS A 478 21.52 39.61 -18.92
C LYS A 478 20.42 38.65 -18.47
N ALA A 479 19.17 39.11 -18.33
CA ALA A 479 18.03 38.25 -18.06
C ALA A 479 17.77 37.32 -19.26
N ALA A 480 17.60 37.89 -20.45
CA ALA A 480 17.43 37.13 -21.70
C ALA A 480 18.61 36.19 -21.98
N HIS A 481 19.85 36.57 -21.64
CA HIS A 481 21.01 35.68 -21.80
C HIS A 481 21.04 34.54 -20.78
N ARG A 482 20.51 34.72 -19.56
CA ARG A 482 20.32 33.62 -18.60
C ARG A 482 19.22 32.67 -19.06
N GLU A 483 18.08 33.22 -19.48
CA GLU A 483 16.93 32.45 -19.99
C GLU A 483 17.32 31.60 -21.21
N THR A 484 17.95 32.21 -22.22
CA THR A 484 18.45 31.47 -23.40
C THR A 484 19.56 30.47 -23.06
N LYS A 485 20.39 30.73 -22.03
CA LYS A 485 21.34 29.72 -21.54
C LYS A 485 20.62 28.57 -20.84
N GLN A 486 19.63 28.83 -19.98
CA GLN A 486 18.84 27.79 -19.31
C GLN A 486 18.11 26.91 -20.32
N ALA A 487 17.48 27.50 -21.34
CA ALA A 487 16.86 26.76 -22.43
C ALA A 487 17.87 25.92 -23.23
N LEU A 488 19.09 26.45 -23.48
CA LEU A 488 20.16 25.70 -24.14
C LEU A 488 20.67 24.52 -23.30
N ASP A 489 20.83 24.71 -21.98
CA ASP A 489 21.31 23.67 -21.07
C ASP A 489 20.21 22.62 -20.79
N GLN A 490 18.92 23.00 -20.81
CA GLN A 490 17.79 22.07 -20.84
C GLN A 490 17.74 21.24 -22.13
N ALA A 491 17.87 21.88 -23.30
CA ALA A 491 17.91 21.17 -24.58
C ALA A 491 19.12 20.21 -24.68
N ARG A 492 20.25 20.55 -24.04
CA ARG A 492 21.42 19.66 -23.90
C ARG A 492 21.13 18.44 -23.01
N ALA A 493 20.40 18.62 -21.90
CA ALA A 493 19.98 17.50 -21.07
C ALA A 493 19.07 16.55 -21.85
N GLN A 494 18.01 17.09 -22.50
CA GLN A 494 17.11 16.32 -23.36
C GLN A 494 17.83 15.55 -24.47
N LEU A 495 18.79 16.18 -25.16
CA LEU A 495 19.62 15.51 -26.17
C LEU A 495 20.54 14.44 -25.55
N SER A 496 21.04 14.63 -24.33
CA SER A 496 21.84 13.63 -23.63
C SER A 496 21.02 12.43 -23.16
N ASP A 497 19.76 12.61 -22.81
CA ASP A 497 18.89 11.53 -22.35
C ASP A 497 18.30 10.75 -23.53
N LEU A 498 17.94 11.44 -24.63
CA LEU A 498 17.64 10.80 -25.91
C LEU A 498 18.81 9.96 -26.43
N ALA A 499 20.05 10.45 -26.29
CA ALA A 499 21.24 9.69 -26.69
C ALA A 499 21.41 8.40 -25.88
N LYS A 500 21.15 8.41 -24.56
CA LYS A 500 21.16 7.20 -23.72
C LYS A 500 20.09 6.21 -24.17
N SER A 501 18.85 6.67 -24.37
CA SER A 501 17.75 5.79 -24.80
C SER A 501 18.00 5.15 -26.18
N LEU A 502 18.79 5.80 -27.04
CA LEU A 502 19.24 5.23 -28.30
C LEU A 502 20.33 4.18 -28.07
N GLU A 503 21.34 4.45 -27.23
CA GLU A 503 22.40 3.49 -26.87
C GLU A 503 21.83 2.24 -26.17
N GLU A 504 20.84 2.41 -25.30
CA GLU A 504 20.06 1.34 -24.66
C GLU A 504 19.33 0.51 -25.73
N ALA A 505 18.53 1.13 -26.61
CA ALA A 505 17.80 0.42 -27.67
C ALA A 505 18.71 -0.25 -28.72
N GLU A 506 19.89 0.32 -29.03
CA GLU A 506 20.89 -0.35 -29.87
C GLU A 506 21.49 -1.57 -29.18
N SER A 507 21.72 -1.52 -27.86
CA SER A 507 22.20 -2.67 -27.08
C SER A 507 21.15 -3.80 -26.98
N GLU A 508 19.87 -3.46 -26.85
CA GLU A 508 18.77 -4.42 -26.89
C GLU A 508 18.63 -5.07 -28.28
N ARG A 509 18.69 -4.28 -29.34
CA ARG A 509 18.70 -4.76 -30.74
C ARG A 509 19.84 -5.76 -30.97
N ASP A 510 21.04 -5.44 -30.51
CA ASP A 510 22.23 -6.28 -30.74
C ASP A 510 22.19 -7.55 -29.86
N SER A 511 21.62 -7.47 -28.66
CA SER A 511 21.31 -8.64 -27.81
C SER A 511 20.27 -9.58 -28.47
N LEU A 512 19.18 -9.03 -29.00
CA LEU A 512 18.17 -9.78 -29.75
C LEU A 512 18.75 -10.38 -31.04
N CYS A 513 19.64 -9.67 -31.73
CA CYS A 513 20.34 -10.18 -32.90
C CYS A 513 21.20 -11.42 -32.55
N LEU A 514 21.95 -11.37 -31.44
CA LEU A 514 22.70 -12.52 -30.93
C LEU A 514 21.78 -13.70 -30.60
N GLN A 515 20.64 -13.45 -29.93
CA GLN A 515 19.65 -14.49 -29.63
C GLN A 515 19.09 -15.15 -30.91
N VAL A 516 18.76 -14.36 -31.93
CA VAL A 516 18.32 -14.89 -33.24
C VAL A 516 19.41 -15.75 -33.87
N THR A 517 20.66 -15.29 -33.92
CA THR A 517 21.75 -16.10 -34.51
C THR A 517 22.03 -17.40 -33.76
N ASN A 518 21.84 -17.42 -32.43
CA ASN A 518 21.95 -18.66 -31.64
C ASN A 518 20.80 -19.63 -31.99
N LEU A 519 19.56 -19.14 -32.06
CA LEU A 519 18.40 -19.96 -32.42
C LEU A 519 18.47 -20.48 -33.87
N GLU A 520 19.00 -19.69 -34.80
CA GLU A 520 19.30 -20.13 -36.17
C GLU A 520 20.37 -21.24 -36.19
N SER A 521 21.39 -21.15 -35.33
CA SER A 521 22.42 -22.19 -35.18
C SER A 521 21.87 -23.47 -34.55
N ASP A 522 21.07 -23.36 -33.49
CA ASP A 522 20.44 -24.51 -32.83
C ASP A 522 19.45 -25.23 -33.77
N LEU A 523 18.69 -24.46 -34.56
CA LEU A 523 17.79 -24.99 -35.58
C LEU A 523 18.55 -25.69 -36.71
N ALA A 524 19.69 -25.15 -37.15
CA ALA A 524 20.56 -25.80 -38.13
C ALA A 524 21.15 -27.12 -37.60
N MET A 525 21.60 -27.14 -36.33
CA MET A 525 22.07 -28.37 -35.68
C MET A 525 20.97 -29.42 -35.55
N ALA A 526 19.76 -29.03 -35.14
CA ALA A 526 18.62 -29.93 -35.04
C ALA A 526 18.21 -30.52 -36.41
N GLN A 527 18.37 -29.76 -37.50
CA GLN A 527 18.19 -30.26 -38.86
C GLN A 527 19.30 -31.24 -39.26
N GLU A 528 20.57 -30.97 -38.94
CA GLU A 528 21.68 -31.90 -39.20
C GLU A 528 21.48 -33.23 -38.45
N ASP A 529 21.22 -33.19 -37.14
CA ASP A 529 20.93 -34.37 -36.31
C ASP A 529 19.74 -35.19 -36.85
N LEU A 530 18.67 -34.53 -37.31
CA LEU A 530 17.53 -35.20 -37.92
C LEU A 530 17.93 -35.92 -39.21
N THR A 531 18.67 -35.25 -40.11
CA THR A 531 19.13 -35.88 -41.36
C THR A 531 20.13 -37.01 -41.11
N GLU A 532 20.96 -36.93 -40.06
CA GLU A 532 21.84 -38.04 -39.69
C GLU A 532 21.04 -39.21 -39.10
N ALA A 533 19.99 -38.95 -38.31
CA ALA A 533 19.08 -39.99 -37.80
C ALA A 533 18.31 -40.70 -38.93
N GLU A 534 17.78 -39.95 -39.90
CA GLU A 534 17.15 -40.51 -41.10
C GLU A 534 18.15 -41.31 -41.97
N GLY A 535 19.37 -40.82 -42.10
CA GLY A 535 20.47 -41.51 -42.78
C GLY A 535 20.85 -42.83 -42.10
N ARG A 536 21.02 -42.81 -40.77
CA ARG A 536 21.27 -43.99 -39.92
C ARG A 536 20.14 -45.01 -40.05
N TYR A 537 18.87 -44.57 -39.97
CA TYR A 537 17.70 -45.44 -40.13
C TYR A 537 17.64 -46.08 -41.52
N SER A 538 17.87 -45.30 -42.57
CA SER A 538 17.89 -45.77 -43.97
C SER A 538 19.04 -46.76 -44.24
N ALA A 539 20.22 -46.52 -43.65
CA ALA A 539 21.36 -47.43 -43.70
C ALA A 539 21.07 -48.75 -42.97
N LEU A 540 20.46 -48.69 -41.78
CA LEU A 540 20.12 -49.87 -40.99
C LEU A 540 19.00 -50.70 -41.66
N GLN A 541 18.02 -50.04 -42.26
CA GLN A 541 16.97 -50.67 -43.07
C GLN A 541 17.53 -51.38 -44.31
N THR A 542 18.43 -50.73 -45.05
CA THR A 542 19.08 -51.35 -46.23
C THR A 542 20.07 -52.45 -45.86
N GLN A 543 20.76 -52.35 -44.72
CA GLN A 543 21.61 -53.42 -44.18
C GLN A 543 20.79 -54.65 -43.77
N GLN A 544 19.63 -54.47 -43.13
CA GLN A 544 18.73 -55.57 -42.80
C GLN A 544 18.20 -56.25 -44.07
N PHE A 545 17.62 -55.51 -45.02
CA PHE A 545 17.05 -56.11 -46.23
C PHE A 545 18.09 -56.74 -47.19
N SER A 546 19.35 -56.28 -47.20
CA SER A 546 20.41 -56.88 -48.03
C SER A 546 21.02 -58.15 -47.45
N SER A 547 20.82 -58.45 -46.16
CA SER A 547 21.39 -59.62 -45.48
C SER A 547 20.51 -60.87 -45.51
N MET A 548 19.22 -60.75 -45.86
CA MET A 548 18.22 -61.81 -45.75
C MET A 548 17.77 -62.35 -47.12
N SER A 549 17.51 -63.65 -47.24
CA SER A 549 16.95 -64.18 -48.50
C SER A 549 15.51 -63.70 -48.72
N SER A 550 15.11 -63.48 -49.97
CA SER A 550 13.74 -63.02 -50.32
C SER A 550 12.64 -63.91 -49.72
N THR A 551 12.88 -65.22 -49.60
CA THR A 551 11.99 -66.20 -48.95
C THR A 551 11.93 -66.11 -47.42
N GLU A 552 12.95 -65.56 -46.78
CA GLU A 552 12.97 -65.30 -45.34
C GLU A 552 12.40 -63.92 -45.02
N VAL A 553 12.73 -62.89 -45.81
CA VAL A 553 12.08 -61.56 -45.75
C VAL A 553 10.57 -61.70 -45.89
N ALA A 554 10.09 -62.48 -46.87
CA ALA A 554 8.66 -62.73 -47.04
C ALA A 554 8.01 -63.55 -45.90
N ARG A 555 8.81 -64.17 -45.01
CA ARG A 555 8.33 -64.89 -43.81
C ARG A 555 8.37 -64.00 -42.58
N THR A 556 9.46 -63.29 -42.33
CA THR A 556 9.58 -62.36 -41.21
C THR A 556 8.64 -61.18 -41.36
N LEU A 557 8.44 -60.64 -42.57
CA LEU A 557 7.41 -59.61 -42.80
C LEU A 557 6.00 -60.13 -42.50
N ARG A 558 5.67 -61.38 -42.84
CA ARG A 558 4.35 -61.97 -42.49
C ARG A 558 4.19 -62.16 -40.99
N GLN A 559 5.21 -62.67 -40.30
CA GLN A 559 5.20 -62.82 -38.86
C GLN A 559 5.12 -61.45 -38.15
N GLN A 560 5.84 -60.44 -38.64
CA GLN A 560 5.75 -59.07 -38.13
C GLN A 560 4.38 -58.44 -38.40
N ILE A 561 3.76 -58.72 -39.55
CA ILE A 561 2.38 -58.30 -39.84
C ILE A 561 1.42 -58.98 -38.86
N GLU A 562 1.52 -60.30 -38.63
CA GLU A 562 0.67 -61.05 -37.69
C GLU A 562 0.87 -60.58 -36.23
N GLU A 563 2.11 -60.32 -35.81
CA GLU A 563 2.43 -59.73 -34.50
C GLU A 563 1.92 -58.29 -34.35
N LEU A 564 1.96 -57.49 -35.43
CA LEU A 564 1.40 -56.14 -35.48
C LEU A 564 -0.14 -56.16 -35.49
N GLU A 565 -0.78 -57.06 -36.23
CA GLU A 565 -2.23 -57.27 -36.23
C GLU A 565 -2.71 -57.68 -34.84
N MET A 566 -2.03 -58.63 -34.19
CA MET A 566 -2.31 -59.02 -32.81
C MET A 566 -1.97 -57.92 -31.78
N ARG A 567 -1.03 -57.01 -32.07
CA ARG A 567 -0.79 -55.82 -31.23
C ARG A 567 -1.85 -54.74 -31.46
N VAL A 568 -2.33 -54.57 -32.69
CA VAL A 568 -3.43 -53.67 -33.06
C VAL A 568 -4.73 -54.14 -32.43
N LEU A 569 -5.09 -55.43 -32.52
CA LEU A 569 -6.29 -55.99 -31.88
C LEU A 569 -6.32 -55.69 -30.37
N ARG A 570 -5.24 -56.02 -29.64
CA ARG A 570 -5.12 -55.73 -28.20
C ARG A 570 -5.13 -54.23 -27.89
N ARG A 571 -4.54 -53.38 -28.75
CA ARG A 571 -4.65 -51.92 -28.62
C ARG A 571 -6.07 -51.42 -28.89
N THR A 572 -6.80 -51.97 -29.85
CA THR A 572 -8.19 -51.60 -30.14
C THR A 572 -9.13 -52.01 -29.00
N GLU A 573 -8.92 -53.19 -28.40
CA GLU A 573 -9.61 -53.63 -27.19
C GLU A 573 -9.31 -52.71 -26.00
N GLN A 574 -8.03 -52.41 -25.75
CA GLN A 574 -7.60 -51.48 -24.71
C GLN A 574 -8.12 -50.04 -24.93
N ILE A 575 -8.16 -49.57 -26.17
CA ILE A 575 -8.77 -48.28 -26.55
C ILE A 575 -10.28 -48.33 -26.31
N GLY A 576 -10.96 -49.45 -26.57
CA GLY A 576 -12.38 -49.62 -26.24
C GLY A 576 -12.67 -49.52 -24.74
N ILE A 577 -11.81 -50.13 -23.90
CA ILE A 577 -11.88 -50.02 -22.44
C ILE A 577 -11.63 -48.57 -22.02
N HIS A 578 -10.54 -47.95 -22.48
CA HIS A 578 -10.23 -46.55 -22.17
C HIS A 578 -11.31 -45.58 -22.69
N GLN A 579 -11.97 -45.82 -23.83
CA GLN A 579 -13.10 -45.02 -24.30
C GLN A 579 -14.35 -45.19 -23.43
N HIS A 580 -14.55 -46.34 -22.79
CA HIS A 580 -15.62 -46.55 -21.82
C HIS A 580 -15.29 -45.84 -20.49
N ASP A 581 -14.07 -45.96 -20.00
CA ASP A 581 -13.64 -45.29 -18.76
C ASP A 581 -13.56 -43.76 -18.93
N ILE A 582 -13.09 -43.25 -20.08
CA ILE A 582 -13.16 -41.82 -20.43
C ILE A 582 -14.61 -41.36 -20.42
N LYS A 583 -15.55 -42.08 -21.05
CA LYS A 583 -16.98 -41.70 -21.00
C LYS A 583 -17.56 -41.73 -19.60
N ARG A 584 -17.12 -42.64 -18.74
CA ARG A 584 -17.53 -42.66 -17.31
C ARG A 584 -16.97 -41.45 -16.56
N LEU A 585 -15.72 -41.06 -16.85
CA LEU A 585 -15.11 -39.86 -16.30
C LEU A 585 -15.77 -38.58 -16.85
N GLU A 586 -16.10 -38.51 -18.14
CA GLU A 586 -16.89 -37.41 -18.75
C GLU A 586 -18.27 -37.27 -18.09
N THR A 587 -18.97 -38.37 -17.80
CA THR A 587 -20.25 -38.31 -17.08
C THR A 587 -20.11 -37.93 -15.61
N ASN A 588 -19.04 -38.39 -14.94
CA ASN A 588 -18.78 -37.99 -13.56
C ASN A 588 -18.40 -36.51 -13.48
N LEU A 589 -17.50 -36.06 -14.35
CA LEU A 589 -17.07 -34.66 -14.46
C LEU A 589 -18.28 -33.76 -14.73
N ARG A 590 -19.18 -34.14 -15.64
CA ARG A 590 -20.43 -33.37 -15.86
C ARG A 590 -21.34 -33.30 -14.63
N LEU A 591 -21.47 -34.39 -13.87
CA LEU A 591 -22.25 -34.35 -12.62
C LEU A 591 -21.57 -33.50 -11.54
N GLU A 592 -20.23 -33.41 -11.56
CA GLU A 592 -19.46 -32.51 -10.70
C GLU A 592 -19.54 -31.04 -11.20
N GLU A 593 -19.53 -30.79 -12.51
CA GLU A 593 -19.76 -29.48 -13.15
C GLU A 593 -21.18 -28.97 -12.89
N GLU A 594 -22.20 -29.82 -13.06
CA GLU A 594 -23.61 -29.52 -12.75
C GLU A 594 -23.77 -29.19 -11.26
N ARG A 595 -23.19 -29.99 -10.36
CA ARG A 595 -23.21 -29.73 -8.91
C ARG A 595 -22.41 -28.49 -8.51
N LEU A 596 -21.29 -28.20 -9.17
CA LEU A 596 -20.53 -26.96 -8.97
C LEU A 596 -21.34 -25.76 -9.46
N GLY A 597 -22.09 -25.88 -10.56
CA GLY A 597 -23.05 -24.88 -11.02
C GLY A 597 -24.18 -24.64 -10.01
N GLU A 598 -24.79 -25.70 -9.47
CA GLU A 598 -25.78 -25.62 -8.40
C GLU A 598 -25.21 -24.87 -7.18
N MET A 599 -24.08 -25.33 -6.62
CA MET A 599 -23.44 -24.67 -5.46
C MET A 599 -22.98 -23.24 -5.76
N THR A 600 -22.58 -22.92 -7.00
CA THR A 600 -22.24 -21.55 -7.40
C THR A 600 -23.49 -20.66 -7.40
N SER A 601 -24.63 -21.13 -7.93
CA SER A 601 -25.90 -20.39 -7.89
C SER A 601 -26.48 -20.25 -6.48
N GLU A 602 -26.25 -21.23 -5.59
CA GLU A 602 -26.56 -21.09 -4.16
C GLU A 602 -25.66 -20.03 -3.50
N LEU A 603 -24.37 -19.98 -3.82
CA LEU A 603 -23.45 -18.95 -3.33
C LEU A 603 -23.75 -17.55 -3.90
N GLU A 604 -24.16 -17.45 -5.16
CA GLU A 604 -24.61 -16.20 -5.79
C GLU A 604 -25.87 -15.67 -5.10
N THR A 605 -26.91 -16.52 -4.92
CA THR A 605 -28.15 -16.09 -4.24
C THR A 605 -27.96 -15.83 -2.74
N LEU A 606 -26.98 -16.47 -2.08
CA LEU A 606 -26.53 -16.09 -0.72
C LEU A 606 -25.74 -14.77 -0.73
N GLY A 607 -25.01 -14.49 -1.82
CA GLY A 607 -24.36 -13.20 -2.08
C GLY A 607 -25.38 -12.07 -2.20
N GLU A 608 -26.38 -12.22 -3.07
CA GLU A 608 -27.51 -11.29 -3.22
C GLU A 608 -28.24 -11.04 -1.89
N GLN A 609 -28.49 -12.10 -1.10
CA GLN A 609 -29.08 -11.98 0.23
C GLN A 609 -28.17 -11.24 1.22
N LYS A 610 -26.85 -11.50 1.20
CA LYS A 610 -25.87 -10.77 2.03
C LYS A 610 -25.82 -9.29 1.64
N GLU A 611 -25.82 -8.98 0.35
CA GLU A 611 -25.84 -7.60 -0.15
C GLU A 611 -27.13 -6.89 0.24
N ALA A 612 -28.29 -7.52 0.05
CA ALA A 612 -29.58 -6.97 0.50
C ALA A 612 -29.59 -6.68 2.01
N MET A 613 -29.07 -7.60 2.84
CA MET A 613 -28.91 -7.36 4.28
C MET A 613 -27.91 -6.25 4.62
N VAL A 614 -26.87 -6.06 3.80
CA VAL A 614 -25.92 -4.94 3.95
C VAL A 614 -26.57 -3.61 3.56
N TRP A 615 -27.42 -3.56 2.54
CA TRP A 615 -28.25 -2.41 2.20
C TRP A 615 -29.26 -2.08 3.30
N ASP A 616 -30.04 -3.06 3.79
CA ASP A 616 -30.94 -2.87 4.94
C ASP A 616 -30.19 -2.33 6.18
N CYS A 617 -28.96 -2.82 6.41
CA CYS A 617 -28.09 -2.32 7.48
C CYS A 617 -27.51 -0.92 7.20
N ALA A 618 -27.33 -0.52 5.94
CA ALA A 618 -26.89 0.81 5.54
C ALA A 618 -28.04 1.82 5.76
N ASP A 619 -29.23 1.54 5.23
CA ASP A 619 -30.45 2.33 5.43
C ASP A 619 -30.78 2.50 6.92
N ALA A 620 -30.71 1.41 7.70
CA ALA A 620 -30.92 1.46 9.14
C ALA A 620 -29.84 2.28 9.89
N ARG A 621 -28.60 2.32 9.39
CA ARG A 621 -27.54 3.19 9.90
C ARG A 621 -27.76 4.65 9.49
N GLU A 622 -28.18 4.93 8.26
CA GLU A 622 -28.48 6.29 7.81
C GLU A 622 -29.67 6.89 8.59
N ALA A 623 -30.77 6.13 8.75
CA ALA A 623 -31.91 6.55 9.57
C ALA A 623 -31.54 6.76 11.05
N ARG A 624 -30.60 5.97 11.59
CA ARG A 624 -30.04 6.18 12.94
C ARG A 624 -29.17 7.44 13.01
N ASP A 625 -28.30 7.65 12.03
CA ASP A 625 -27.35 8.76 12.02
C ASP A 625 -28.07 10.10 11.76
N GLU A 626 -29.13 10.10 10.94
CA GLU A 626 -30.08 11.22 10.77
C GLU A 626 -30.87 11.50 12.07
N ALA A 627 -31.25 10.46 12.82
CA ALA A 627 -31.87 10.62 14.14
C ALA A 627 -30.90 11.15 15.20
N LEU A 628 -29.63 10.73 15.18
CA LEU A 628 -28.58 11.28 16.03
C LEU A 628 -28.31 12.75 15.71
N GLN A 629 -28.20 13.12 14.43
CA GLN A 629 -28.04 14.53 14.01
C GLN A 629 -29.22 15.41 14.46
N LYS A 630 -30.45 14.86 14.48
CA LYS A 630 -31.63 15.53 15.04
C LYS A 630 -31.55 15.67 16.57
N CYS A 631 -30.97 14.71 17.28
CA CYS A 631 -30.70 14.82 18.72
C CYS A 631 -29.62 15.87 19.01
N GLU A 632 -28.47 15.84 18.32
CA GLU A 632 -27.39 16.84 18.45
C GLU A 632 -27.91 18.26 18.16
N GLY A 633 -28.74 18.43 17.12
CA GLY A 633 -29.38 19.70 16.82
C GLY A 633 -30.33 20.19 17.93
N LEU A 634 -31.11 19.30 18.54
CA LEU A 634 -31.96 19.62 19.69
C LEU A 634 -31.16 19.89 20.97
N GLU A 635 -30.01 19.25 21.16
CA GLU A 635 -29.08 19.52 22.26
C GLU A 635 -28.43 20.90 22.09
N MET A 636 -28.00 21.27 20.88
CA MET A 636 -27.53 22.63 20.57
C MET A 636 -28.64 23.70 20.76
N GLU A 637 -29.89 23.40 20.39
CA GLU A 637 -31.03 24.29 20.66
C GLU A 637 -31.30 24.42 22.17
N LEU A 638 -31.15 23.34 22.94
CA LEU A 638 -31.27 23.36 24.40
C LEU A 638 -30.14 24.15 25.04
N GLU A 639 -28.87 23.93 24.69
CA GLU A 639 -27.74 24.74 25.17
C GLU A 639 -27.91 26.23 24.84
N ALA A 640 -28.40 26.56 23.65
CA ALA A 640 -28.70 27.94 23.26
C ALA A 640 -29.88 28.54 24.06
N LEU A 641 -30.86 27.74 24.44
CA LEU A 641 -31.97 28.17 25.31
C LEU A 641 -31.54 28.29 26.78
N GLU A 642 -30.69 27.39 27.28
CA GLU A 642 -30.11 27.44 28.62
C GLU A 642 -29.15 28.61 28.77
N GLY A 643 -28.25 28.86 27.81
CA GLY A 643 -27.39 30.04 27.79
C GLY A 643 -28.20 31.35 27.77
N ARG A 644 -29.31 31.39 27.02
CA ARG A 644 -30.26 32.51 27.03
C ARG A 644 -31.01 32.64 28.36
N LEU A 645 -31.36 31.53 29.00
CA LEU A 645 -31.96 31.51 30.33
C LEU A 645 -30.96 32.02 31.37
N GLU A 646 -29.70 31.57 31.34
CA GLU A 646 -28.64 32.09 32.20
C GLU A 646 -28.39 33.58 31.99
N THR A 647 -28.40 34.10 30.75
CA THR A 647 -28.27 35.56 30.55
C THR A 647 -29.48 36.30 31.13
N SER A 648 -30.70 35.77 30.96
CA SER A 648 -31.91 36.35 31.55
C SER A 648 -31.91 36.25 33.08
N GLU A 649 -31.35 35.18 33.66
CA GLU A 649 -31.17 35.05 35.10
C GLU A 649 -30.06 35.95 35.63
N ARG A 650 -28.96 36.15 34.90
CA ARG A 650 -27.90 37.12 35.25
C ARG A 650 -28.45 38.55 35.20
N GLU A 651 -29.21 38.89 34.17
CA GLU A 651 -29.93 40.16 34.07
C GLU A 651 -30.92 40.33 35.23
N ARG A 652 -31.77 39.33 35.52
CA ARG A 652 -32.69 39.36 36.67
C ARG A 652 -31.97 39.37 38.02
N GLN A 653 -30.82 38.73 38.16
CA GLN A 653 -29.99 38.79 39.35
C GLN A 653 -29.38 40.20 39.49
N GLN A 654 -29.01 40.85 38.39
CA GLN A 654 -28.53 42.23 38.38
C GLN A 654 -29.66 43.25 38.63
N GLU A 655 -30.88 43.02 38.13
CA GLU A 655 -32.10 43.74 38.52
C GLU A 655 -32.41 43.55 39.99
N VAL A 656 -32.31 42.32 40.52
CA VAL A 656 -32.51 42.03 41.94
C VAL A 656 -31.40 42.64 42.80
N VAL A 657 -30.14 42.64 42.37
CA VAL A 657 -29.03 43.30 43.07
C VAL A 657 -29.23 44.81 43.06
N THR A 658 -29.57 45.43 41.93
CA THR A 658 -29.83 46.88 41.89
C THR A 658 -31.12 47.26 42.63
N LEU A 659 -32.16 46.43 42.64
CA LEU A 659 -33.30 46.57 43.55
C LEU A 659 -32.89 46.41 45.01
N VAL A 660 -32.03 45.47 45.36
CA VAL A 660 -31.49 45.28 46.71
C VAL A 660 -30.56 46.43 47.11
N GLU A 661 -29.84 47.04 46.18
CA GLU A 661 -29.04 48.25 46.41
C GLU A 661 -29.95 49.47 46.58
N VAL A 662 -31.00 49.65 45.78
CA VAL A 662 -32.00 50.72 45.95
C VAL A 662 -32.81 50.52 47.23
N ILE A 663 -33.11 49.28 47.62
CA ILE A 663 -33.74 48.92 48.91
C ILE A 663 -32.72 49.09 50.05
N ALA A 664 -31.44 48.81 49.87
CA ALA A 664 -30.39 49.07 50.85
C ALA A 664 -30.18 50.58 51.03
N GLU A 665 -30.12 51.36 49.95
CA GLU A 665 -30.08 52.82 49.93
C GLU A 665 -31.31 53.42 50.61
N THR A 666 -32.52 53.01 50.24
CA THR A 666 -33.75 53.52 50.87
C THR A 666 -33.92 53.03 52.31
N THR A 667 -33.48 51.82 52.66
CA THR A 667 -33.44 51.35 54.06
C THR A 667 -32.25 51.90 54.85
N VAL A 668 -31.18 52.39 54.23
CA VAL A 668 -30.07 53.12 54.87
C VAL A 668 -30.44 54.59 55.05
N ARG A 669 -31.08 55.23 54.07
CA ARG A 669 -31.71 56.56 54.22
C ARG A 669 -32.78 56.49 55.32
N SER A 670 -33.66 55.48 55.28
CA SER A 670 -34.65 55.24 56.35
C SER A 670 -34.01 54.83 57.68
N ARG A 671 -32.92 54.04 57.71
CA ARG A 671 -32.15 53.75 58.93
C ARG A 671 -31.35 54.95 59.41
N ASN A 672 -31.02 55.93 58.59
CA ASN A 672 -30.34 57.16 59.01
C ASN A 672 -31.33 58.19 59.57
N ILE A 673 -32.53 58.28 58.97
CA ILE A 673 -33.70 58.95 59.57
C ILE A 673 -34.06 58.26 60.91
N ARG A 674 -34.13 56.93 60.94
CA ARG A 674 -34.44 56.15 62.15
C ARG A 674 -33.28 56.14 63.17
N ARG A 675 -32.01 56.21 62.77
CA ARG A 675 -30.84 56.39 63.68
C ARG A 675 -30.75 57.81 64.25
N ARG A 676 -31.27 58.82 63.54
CA ARG A 676 -31.54 60.15 64.13
C ARG A 676 -32.70 60.12 65.14
N SER A 677 -33.63 59.16 65.02
CA SER A 677 -34.77 58.97 65.94
C SER A 677 -34.57 57.95 67.08
N VAL A 678 -33.61 57.02 66.97
CA VAL A 678 -33.46 55.86 67.88
C VAL A 678 -32.16 55.92 68.70
N LYS A 679 -31.40 57.03 68.64
CA LYS A 679 -30.33 57.32 69.61
C LYS A 679 -30.82 57.51 71.07
N ASN A 680 -32.14 57.49 71.30
CA ASN A 680 -32.74 57.56 72.63
C ASN A 680 -33.14 56.18 73.22
N ASN A 681 -33.18 55.11 72.42
CA ASN A 681 -33.72 53.82 72.85
C ASN A 681 -32.69 52.69 72.78
N ASP A 682 -32.11 52.46 73.95
CA ASP A 682 -31.91 51.14 74.54
C ASP A 682 -30.86 50.19 73.95
N SER A 683 -29.79 50.07 74.74
CA SER A 683 -28.94 48.89 74.90
C SER A 683 -29.71 47.65 75.38
N ALA A 684 -30.71 47.18 74.62
CA ALA A 684 -31.65 46.14 75.05
C ALA A 684 -32.03 45.12 73.94
N ALA A 685 -31.04 44.60 73.20
CA ALA A 685 -31.28 43.54 72.20
C ALA A 685 -30.19 42.46 72.07
N GLN A 686 -28.99 42.63 72.64
CA GLN A 686 -27.88 41.66 72.56
C GLN A 686 -28.07 40.37 73.41
N ALA A 687 -29.29 40.07 73.84
CA ALA A 687 -29.60 39.01 74.82
C ALA A 687 -30.54 37.90 74.29
N LEU A 688 -30.92 37.91 73.00
CA LEU A 688 -32.00 37.03 72.50
C LEU A 688 -31.74 36.34 71.15
N GLN A 689 -30.47 36.18 70.74
CA GLN A 689 -30.10 35.39 69.56
C GLN A 689 -28.94 34.41 69.80
N ALA A 690 -28.70 34.03 71.06
CA ALA A 690 -27.85 32.89 71.43
C ALA A 690 -28.66 31.64 71.82
N THR A 691 -29.99 31.79 72.01
CA THR A 691 -30.87 30.80 72.64
C THR A 691 -31.75 29.99 71.67
N LEU A 692 -31.61 30.16 70.35
CA LEU A 692 -32.37 29.40 69.35
C LEU A 692 -31.56 28.30 68.63
N ALA A 693 -30.23 28.39 68.60
CA ALA A 693 -29.37 27.42 67.89
C ALA A 693 -29.30 26.04 68.58
N LEU A 694 -29.57 25.97 69.88
CA LEU A 694 -29.56 24.72 70.67
C LEU A 694 -30.83 23.85 70.49
N ALA A 695 -31.87 24.35 69.81
CA ALA A 695 -33.15 23.64 69.69
C ALA A 695 -33.18 22.60 68.56
N VAL A 696 -32.39 22.76 67.50
CA VAL A 696 -32.48 21.92 66.29
C VAL A 696 -31.67 20.62 66.42
N ALA A 697 -30.50 20.68 67.10
CA ALA A 697 -29.61 19.53 67.28
C ALA A 697 -30.16 18.40 68.19
N HIS A 698 -31.39 18.53 68.70
CA HIS A 698 -32.00 17.60 69.65
C HIS A 698 -33.16 16.76 69.09
N VAL A 699 -33.47 16.90 67.79
CA VAL A 699 -34.54 16.11 67.14
C VAL A 699 -33.98 14.86 66.45
N GLU A 700 -32.93 14.98 65.64
CA GLU A 700 -32.45 13.87 64.79
C GLU A 700 -31.64 12.80 65.54
N LEU A 701 -31.12 13.11 66.73
CA LEU A 701 -30.48 12.10 67.61
C LEU A 701 -31.51 11.20 68.33
N LYS A 702 -32.81 11.48 68.19
CA LYS A 702 -33.91 10.74 68.85
C LYS A 702 -34.60 9.70 67.95
N SER A 703 -34.31 9.69 66.64
CA SER A 703 -34.79 8.66 65.71
C SER A 703 -33.90 7.41 65.72
N LYS A 704 -32.58 7.57 65.92
CA LYS A 704 -31.62 6.45 65.96
C LYS A 704 -31.54 5.68 67.28
N SER A 705 -32.19 6.15 68.36
CA SER A 705 -32.29 5.40 69.61
C SER A 705 -33.40 4.34 69.61
N ALA A 706 -34.43 4.50 68.77
CA ALA A 706 -35.59 3.59 68.74
C ALA A 706 -35.31 2.24 68.04
N SER A 707 -34.26 2.13 67.23
CA SER A 707 -33.88 0.90 66.53
C SER A 707 -33.03 -0.07 67.36
N LEU A 708 -32.47 0.38 68.49
CA LEU A 708 -31.59 -0.45 69.34
C LEU A 708 -32.38 -1.27 70.38
N GLU A 709 -33.45 -0.72 70.96
CA GLU A 709 -34.26 -1.43 71.98
C GLU A 709 -35.00 -2.67 71.42
N VAL A 710 -35.15 -2.78 70.10
CA VAL A 710 -35.67 -3.98 69.42
C VAL A 710 -34.60 -5.07 69.32
N SER A 711 -33.32 -4.70 69.19
CA SER A 711 -32.20 -5.64 69.06
C SER A 711 -31.91 -6.36 70.39
N ASP A 712 -31.86 -5.65 71.51
CA ASP A 712 -31.56 -6.26 72.81
C ASP A 712 -32.68 -7.17 73.34
N LYS A 713 -33.94 -6.98 72.90
CA LYS A 713 -35.01 -7.97 73.14
C LYS A 713 -34.79 -9.26 72.36
N ALA A 714 -34.47 -9.17 71.06
CA ALA A 714 -34.14 -10.35 70.25
C ALA A 714 -32.91 -11.11 70.82
N LYS A 715 -31.96 -10.39 71.42
CA LYS A 715 -30.78 -10.95 72.09
C LYS A 715 -31.13 -11.75 73.35
N ALA A 716 -32.06 -11.27 74.17
CA ALA A 716 -32.56 -11.99 75.35
C ALA A 716 -33.34 -13.27 74.98
N ASP A 717 -34.19 -13.20 73.94
CA ASP A 717 -34.94 -14.34 73.42
C ASP A 717 -34.04 -15.38 72.71
N LEU A 718 -32.84 -14.98 72.29
CA LEU A 718 -31.80 -15.89 71.78
C LEU A 718 -30.96 -16.51 72.90
N GLN A 719 -30.58 -15.75 73.94
CA GLN A 719 -29.83 -16.33 75.08
C GLN A 719 -30.66 -17.38 75.84
N THR A 720 -31.95 -17.14 76.07
CA THR A 720 -32.84 -18.15 76.69
C THR A 720 -33.02 -19.39 75.80
N LYS A 721 -33.04 -19.25 74.47
CA LYS A 721 -33.00 -20.39 73.55
C LYS A 721 -31.67 -21.14 73.58
N VAL A 722 -30.53 -20.45 73.73
CA VAL A 722 -29.22 -21.09 73.88
C VAL A 722 -29.14 -21.90 75.18
N GLU A 723 -29.65 -21.40 76.30
CA GLU A 723 -29.68 -22.14 77.57
C GLU A 723 -30.58 -23.39 77.48
N VAL A 724 -31.77 -23.28 76.89
CA VAL A 724 -32.66 -24.45 76.65
C VAL A 724 -32.03 -25.45 75.68
N LEU A 725 -31.31 -25.00 74.65
CA LEU A 725 -30.59 -25.89 73.73
C LEU A 725 -29.35 -26.52 74.39
N GLN A 726 -28.68 -25.86 75.33
CA GLN A 726 -27.58 -26.44 76.12
C GLN A 726 -28.08 -27.48 77.13
N GLU A 727 -29.24 -27.26 77.75
CA GLU A 727 -29.87 -28.28 78.61
C GLU A 727 -30.41 -29.47 77.78
N GLY A 728 -30.90 -29.22 76.55
CA GLY A 728 -31.22 -30.25 75.58
C GLY A 728 -29.99 -31.03 75.09
N LEU A 729 -28.88 -30.35 74.82
CA LEU A 729 -27.63 -30.94 74.36
C LEU A 729 -26.99 -31.82 75.43
N THR A 730 -26.96 -31.38 76.69
CA THR A 730 -26.46 -32.19 77.81
C THR A 730 -27.31 -33.43 78.06
N LYS A 731 -28.64 -33.34 77.91
CA LYS A 731 -29.54 -34.51 77.93
C LYS A 731 -29.28 -35.44 76.73
N LYS A 732 -29.01 -34.91 75.53
CA LYS A 732 -28.63 -35.71 74.36
C LYS A 732 -27.24 -36.36 74.48
N VAL A 733 -26.27 -35.71 75.12
CA VAL A 733 -24.95 -36.30 75.43
C VAL A 733 -25.07 -37.43 76.46
N ALA A 734 -26.01 -37.35 77.41
CA ALA A 734 -26.34 -38.47 78.30
C ALA A 734 -27.03 -39.64 77.56
N GLU A 735 -27.79 -39.37 76.50
CA GLU A 735 -28.32 -40.42 75.62
C GLU A 735 -27.25 -41.00 74.67
N THR A 736 -26.36 -40.20 74.09
CA THR A 736 -25.29 -40.74 73.21
C THR A 736 -24.29 -41.57 73.98
N THR A 737 -23.84 -41.13 75.16
CA THR A 737 -22.94 -41.95 76.01
C THR A 737 -23.58 -43.28 76.44
N ARG A 738 -24.91 -43.32 76.65
CA ARG A 738 -25.65 -44.57 76.89
C ARG A 738 -25.76 -45.45 75.64
N LEU A 739 -25.99 -44.85 74.47
CA LEU A 739 -26.00 -45.57 73.19
C LEU A 739 -24.60 -46.04 72.77
N GLU A 740 -23.55 -45.32 73.14
CA GLU A 740 -22.14 -45.69 72.94
C GLU A 740 -21.75 -46.90 73.81
N GLN A 741 -22.24 -46.98 75.05
CA GLN A 741 -22.12 -48.20 75.86
C GLN A 741 -22.89 -49.38 75.25
N GLN A 742 -24.10 -49.16 74.73
CA GLN A 742 -24.84 -50.22 74.02
C GLN A 742 -24.19 -50.62 72.69
N LEU A 743 -23.54 -49.69 71.99
CA LEU A 743 -22.72 -49.96 70.82
C LEU A 743 -21.40 -50.66 71.17
N ALA A 744 -20.83 -50.44 72.35
CA ALA A 744 -19.66 -51.19 72.84
C ALA A 744 -20.02 -52.65 73.13
N ASP A 745 -21.13 -52.91 73.84
CA ASP A 745 -21.65 -54.26 74.08
C ASP A 745 -22.04 -54.98 72.78
N LEU A 746 -22.63 -54.25 71.82
CA LEU A 746 -22.95 -54.79 70.50
C LEU A 746 -21.69 -55.03 69.65
N ARG A 747 -20.68 -54.16 69.71
CA ARG A 747 -19.37 -54.39 69.07
C ARG A 747 -18.68 -55.62 69.63
N GLN A 748 -18.59 -55.77 70.95
CA GLN A 748 -17.96 -56.96 71.53
C GLN A 748 -18.65 -58.29 71.13
N ARG A 749 -19.97 -58.25 70.86
CA ARG A 749 -20.72 -59.40 70.28
C ARG A 749 -20.50 -59.53 68.77
N SER A 750 -20.43 -58.41 68.05
CA SER A 750 -20.12 -58.34 66.62
C SER A 750 -18.72 -58.84 66.33
N ASP A 751 -17.73 -58.55 67.18
CA ASP A 751 -16.34 -58.99 67.02
C ASP A 751 -16.23 -60.51 67.24
N ALA A 752 -16.97 -61.05 68.21
CA ALA A 752 -17.09 -62.49 68.40
C ALA A 752 -17.77 -63.19 67.20
N HIS A 753 -18.78 -62.55 66.58
CA HIS A 753 -19.41 -63.06 65.36
C HIS A 753 -18.48 -62.93 64.15
N ALA A 754 -17.76 -61.81 64.02
CA ALA A 754 -16.82 -61.52 62.94
C ALA A 754 -15.58 -62.43 62.97
N ILE A 755 -15.15 -62.91 64.14
CA ILE A 755 -14.10 -63.95 64.23
C ILE A 755 -14.63 -65.30 63.71
N SER A 756 -15.90 -65.63 63.96
CA SER A 756 -16.55 -66.83 63.40
C SER A 756 -16.76 -66.70 61.89
N GLU A 757 -17.21 -65.53 61.42
CA GLU A 757 -17.43 -65.24 60.01
C GLU A 757 -16.10 -65.10 59.25
N SER A 758 -15.02 -64.57 59.86
CA SER A 758 -13.70 -64.57 59.21
C SER A 758 -13.24 -65.99 58.92
N GLN A 759 -13.47 -66.95 59.83
CA GLN A 759 -13.05 -68.35 59.58
C GLN A 759 -13.81 -69.00 58.42
N THR A 760 -15.09 -68.68 58.21
CA THR A 760 -15.84 -69.13 57.02
C THR A 760 -15.51 -68.30 55.77
N ILE A 761 -15.25 -67.01 55.91
CA ILE A 761 -14.80 -66.12 54.82
C ILE A 761 -13.41 -66.50 54.34
N ASP A 762 -12.50 -66.94 55.21
CA ASP A 762 -11.15 -67.35 54.85
C ASP A 762 -11.13 -68.76 54.21
N GLN A 763 -12.09 -69.64 54.56
CA GLN A 763 -12.37 -70.85 53.79
C GLN A 763 -12.93 -70.53 52.40
N LEU A 764 -13.97 -69.67 52.32
CA LEU A 764 -14.54 -69.22 51.05
C LEU A 764 -13.54 -68.43 50.21
N ARG A 765 -12.60 -67.69 50.79
CA ARG A 765 -11.47 -67.05 50.10
C ARG A 765 -10.47 -68.08 49.57
N GLY A 766 -10.28 -69.21 50.25
CA GLY A 766 -9.53 -70.34 49.70
C GLY A 766 -10.16 -70.84 48.40
N GLU A 767 -11.41 -71.28 48.47
CA GLU A 767 -12.18 -71.77 47.31
C GLU A 767 -12.30 -70.71 46.20
N HIS A 768 -12.57 -69.45 46.55
CA HIS A 768 -12.66 -68.33 45.62
C HIS A 768 -11.27 -67.91 45.09
N SER A 769 -10.16 -68.22 45.77
CA SER A 769 -8.81 -68.03 45.21
C SER A 769 -8.44 -69.10 44.20
N GLU A 770 -8.91 -70.35 44.37
CA GLU A 770 -8.76 -71.41 43.36
C GLU A 770 -9.66 -71.18 42.14
N GLN A 771 -10.89 -70.69 42.36
CA GLN A 771 -11.78 -70.24 41.30
C GLN A 771 -11.24 -69.00 40.59
N MET A 772 -10.69 -68.01 41.32
CA MET A 772 -10.01 -66.87 40.70
C MET A 772 -8.74 -67.30 39.97
N ALA A 773 -7.96 -68.27 40.45
CA ALA A 773 -6.77 -68.76 39.74
C ALA A 773 -7.12 -69.53 38.45
N THR A 774 -8.26 -70.24 38.42
CA THR A 774 -8.75 -70.89 37.20
C THR A 774 -9.43 -69.91 36.24
N LEU A 775 -10.19 -68.93 36.75
CA LEU A 775 -10.70 -67.81 35.95
C LEU A 775 -9.57 -66.95 35.38
N GLN A 776 -8.55 -66.60 36.19
CA GLN A 776 -7.34 -65.89 35.78
C GLN A 776 -6.64 -66.66 34.66
N LYS A 777 -6.46 -67.98 34.78
CA LYS A 777 -5.84 -68.80 33.73
C LYS A 777 -6.66 -68.85 32.43
N MET A 778 -7.99 -68.77 32.50
CA MET A 778 -8.82 -68.57 31.31
C MET A 778 -8.71 -67.15 30.77
N PHE A 779 -8.63 -66.15 31.66
CA PHE A 779 -8.42 -64.74 31.32
C PHE A 779 -7.10 -64.54 30.58
N ASP A 780 -6.00 -65.10 31.09
CA ASP A 780 -4.67 -65.08 30.46
C ASP A 780 -4.73 -65.71 29.04
N GLY A 781 -5.54 -66.77 28.87
CA GLY A 781 -5.82 -67.38 27.56
C GLY A 781 -6.60 -66.46 26.62
N THR A 782 -7.72 -65.90 27.08
CA THR A 782 -8.52 -64.94 26.28
C THR A 782 -7.79 -63.61 26.05
N VAL A 783 -6.87 -63.22 26.94
CA VAL A 783 -5.99 -62.05 26.77
C VAL A 783 -4.93 -62.36 25.72
N TYR A 784 -4.41 -63.59 25.65
CA TYR A 784 -3.52 -63.99 24.55
C TYR A 784 -4.26 -64.00 23.21
N GLU A 785 -5.46 -64.59 23.13
CA GLU A 785 -6.30 -64.57 21.93
C GLU A 785 -6.72 -63.14 21.54
N LEU A 786 -6.99 -62.27 22.53
CA LEU A 786 -7.27 -60.84 22.32
C LEU A 786 -6.02 -60.06 21.90
N GLN A 787 -4.82 -60.42 22.38
CA GLN A 787 -3.55 -59.83 21.93
C GLN A 787 -3.23 -60.24 20.49
N GLU A 788 -3.48 -61.49 20.09
CA GLU A 788 -3.33 -61.94 18.71
C GLU A 788 -4.35 -61.27 17.79
N ALA A 789 -5.61 -61.13 18.23
CA ALA A 789 -6.63 -60.35 17.52
C ALA A 789 -6.30 -58.85 17.44
N LYS A 790 -5.76 -58.25 18.52
CA LYS A 790 -5.29 -56.86 18.54
C LYS A 790 -4.08 -56.63 17.65
N ALA A 791 -3.13 -57.57 17.58
CA ALA A 791 -2.00 -57.47 16.67
C ALA A 791 -2.49 -57.46 15.20
N LEU A 792 -3.42 -58.34 14.85
CA LEU A 792 -4.04 -58.36 13.52
C LEU A 792 -4.92 -57.13 13.23
N HIS A 793 -5.56 -56.55 14.27
CA HIS A 793 -6.32 -55.31 14.14
C HIS A 793 -5.39 -54.11 13.96
N SER A 794 -4.29 -54.04 14.71
CA SER A 794 -3.24 -53.01 14.61
C SER A 794 -2.54 -53.07 13.24
N ASP A 795 -2.16 -54.26 12.76
CA ASP A 795 -1.63 -54.43 11.39
C ASP A 795 -2.61 -53.89 10.33
N ALA A 796 -3.92 -54.14 10.51
CA ALA A 796 -4.96 -53.65 9.62
C ALA A 796 -5.19 -52.13 9.74
N GLU A 797 -5.17 -51.56 10.95
CA GLU A 797 -5.33 -50.13 11.20
C GLU A 797 -4.11 -49.34 10.74
N VAL A 798 -2.89 -49.82 10.99
CA VAL A 798 -1.65 -49.27 10.42
C VAL A 798 -1.69 -49.32 8.88
N HIS A 799 -2.28 -50.35 8.28
CA HIS A 799 -2.46 -50.38 6.83
C HIS A 799 -3.56 -49.42 6.34
N HIS A 800 -4.65 -49.26 7.10
CA HIS A 800 -5.75 -48.36 6.75
C HIS A 800 -5.34 -46.89 6.93
N GLN A 801 -4.61 -46.58 8.00
CA GLN A 801 -4.04 -45.27 8.30
C GLN A 801 -3.00 -44.87 7.24
N LYS A 802 -2.17 -45.79 6.74
CA LYS A 802 -1.30 -45.53 5.57
C LYS A 802 -2.10 -45.15 4.33
N VAL A 803 -3.23 -45.83 4.06
CA VAL A 803 -4.11 -45.48 2.95
C VAL A 803 -4.80 -44.13 3.18
N ILE A 804 -5.16 -43.78 4.42
CA ILE A 804 -5.72 -42.48 4.80
C ILE A 804 -4.66 -41.37 4.70
N GLU A 805 -3.40 -41.63 5.04
CA GLU A 805 -2.27 -40.73 4.83
C GLU A 805 -1.95 -40.54 3.35
N GLU A 806 -1.97 -41.59 2.53
CA GLU A 806 -1.78 -41.48 1.08
C GLU A 806 -2.96 -40.76 0.40
N ALA A 807 -4.20 -41.00 0.85
CA ALA A 807 -5.39 -40.29 0.39
C ALA A 807 -5.42 -38.82 0.84
N SER A 808 -5.02 -38.51 2.08
CA SER A 808 -4.95 -37.11 2.56
C SER A 808 -3.78 -36.35 1.96
N ARG A 809 -2.60 -36.97 1.77
CA ARG A 809 -1.48 -36.35 1.05
C ARG A 809 -1.84 -36.07 -0.40
N SER A 810 -2.44 -37.02 -1.11
CA SER A 810 -2.90 -36.80 -2.49
C SER A 810 -4.04 -35.78 -2.58
N LYS A 811 -4.95 -35.74 -1.60
CA LYS A 811 -5.93 -34.66 -1.45
C LYS A 811 -5.25 -33.30 -1.29
N THR A 812 -4.30 -33.14 -0.36
CA THR A 812 -3.59 -31.86 -0.17
C THR A 812 -2.73 -31.46 -1.37
N ASP A 813 -2.17 -32.43 -2.11
CA ASP A 813 -1.45 -32.19 -3.37
C ASP A 813 -2.40 -31.68 -4.46
N LEU A 814 -3.64 -32.20 -4.51
CA LEU A 814 -4.69 -31.75 -5.42
C LEU A 814 -5.27 -30.39 -5.01
N GLU A 815 -5.52 -30.16 -3.73
CA GLU A 815 -5.97 -28.85 -3.20
C GLU A 815 -4.90 -27.77 -3.42
N SER A 816 -3.62 -28.09 -3.22
CA SER A 816 -2.49 -27.21 -3.53
C SER A 816 -2.40 -26.90 -5.03
N ARG A 817 -2.58 -27.91 -5.91
CA ARG A 817 -2.62 -27.70 -7.36
C ARG A 817 -3.85 -26.92 -7.83
N LEU A 818 -4.99 -27.10 -7.17
CA LEU A 818 -6.22 -26.36 -7.46
C LEU A 818 -6.09 -24.90 -7.03
N ALA A 819 -5.56 -24.63 -5.84
CA ALA A 819 -5.24 -23.28 -5.38
C ALA A 819 -4.23 -22.59 -6.32
N ALA A 820 -3.13 -23.26 -6.66
CA ALA A 820 -2.14 -22.74 -7.60
C ALA A 820 -2.66 -22.63 -9.06
N ALA A 821 -3.77 -23.28 -9.41
CA ALA A 821 -4.47 -23.08 -10.67
C ALA A 821 -5.43 -21.87 -10.60
N LEU A 822 -6.14 -21.70 -9.48
CA LEU A 822 -7.02 -20.55 -9.22
C LEU A 822 -6.24 -19.24 -9.09
N GLU A 823 -5.09 -19.23 -8.40
CA GLU A 823 -4.18 -18.08 -8.38
C GLU A 823 -3.70 -17.71 -9.80
N ARG A 824 -3.46 -18.71 -10.66
CA ARG A 824 -3.07 -18.46 -12.06
C ARG A 824 -4.22 -17.93 -12.90
N THR A 825 -5.45 -18.41 -12.75
CA THR A 825 -6.59 -17.85 -13.49
C THR A 825 -6.97 -16.47 -12.99
N GLN A 826 -6.83 -16.19 -11.68
CA GLN A 826 -6.97 -14.84 -11.13
C GLN A 826 -5.86 -13.91 -11.63
N ALA A 827 -4.60 -14.35 -11.67
CA ALA A 827 -3.50 -13.58 -12.24
C ALA A 827 -3.69 -13.31 -13.74
N VAL A 828 -4.19 -14.28 -14.52
CA VAL A 828 -4.57 -14.07 -15.93
C VAL A 828 -5.72 -13.05 -16.04
N GLY A 829 -6.78 -13.16 -15.23
CA GLY A 829 -7.87 -12.18 -15.24
C GLY A 829 -7.43 -10.75 -14.84
N HIS A 830 -6.48 -10.63 -13.91
CA HIS A 830 -5.84 -9.35 -13.60
C HIS A 830 -5.03 -8.81 -14.78
N LEU A 831 -4.20 -9.64 -15.42
CA LEU A 831 -3.42 -9.26 -16.59
C LEU A 831 -4.30 -8.93 -17.81
N GLU A 832 -5.43 -9.60 -18.00
CA GLU A 832 -6.44 -9.27 -19.02
C GLU A 832 -7.11 -7.92 -18.72
N GLY A 833 -7.41 -7.64 -17.44
CA GLY A 833 -7.93 -6.34 -17.00
C GLY A 833 -6.91 -5.19 -17.15
N GLU A 834 -5.63 -5.45 -16.90
CA GLU A 834 -4.53 -4.50 -17.12
C GLU A 834 -4.24 -4.30 -18.61
N LEU A 835 -4.29 -5.35 -19.42
CA LEU A 835 -4.19 -5.27 -20.88
C LEU A 835 -5.37 -4.49 -21.47
N ALA A 836 -6.59 -4.68 -20.96
CA ALA A 836 -7.77 -3.93 -21.37
C ALA A 836 -7.63 -2.43 -21.04
N LYS A 837 -7.12 -2.08 -19.85
CA LYS A 837 -6.80 -0.69 -19.48
C LYS A 837 -5.69 -0.10 -20.34
N ALA A 838 -4.58 -0.80 -20.51
CA ALA A 838 -3.51 -0.37 -21.41
C ALA A 838 -4.03 -0.14 -22.84
N HIS A 839 -4.99 -0.95 -23.32
CA HIS A 839 -5.65 -0.74 -24.60
C HIS A 839 -6.62 0.46 -24.62
N THR A 840 -7.34 0.79 -23.54
CA THR A 840 -8.12 2.04 -23.48
C THR A 840 -7.22 3.25 -23.42
N ASP A 841 -6.21 3.23 -22.55
CA ASP A 841 -5.33 4.36 -22.28
C ASP A 841 -4.51 4.70 -23.54
N HIS A 842 -3.96 3.68 -24.21
CA HIS A 842 -3.22 3.87 -25.46
C HIS A 842 -4.13 4.24 -26.64
N ALA A 843 -5.42 3.86 -26.62
CA ALA A 843 -6.41 4.37 -27.58
C ALA A 843 -6.75 5.84 -27.32
N GLU A 844 -6.83 6.28 -26.06
CA GLU A 844 -7.00 7.69 -25.70
C GLU A 844 -5.76 8.53 -26.04
N GLU A 845 -4.55 8.02 -25.80
CA GLU A 845 -3.30 8.64 -26.27
C GLU A 845 -3.26 8.77 -27.79
N VAL A 846 -3.59 7.70 -28.53
CA VAL A 846 -3.63 7.73 -30.01
C VAL A 846 -4.68 8.71 -30.52
N ASN A 847 -5.86 8.78 -29.90
CA ASN A 847 -6.88 9.79 -30.23
C ASN A 847 -6.40 11.21 -29.90
N GLY A 848 -5.74 11.41 -28.76
CA GLY A 848 -5.16 12.68 -28.33
C GLY A 848 -4.06 13.16 -29.28
N LEU A 849 -3.18 12.26 -29.71
CA LEU A 849 -2.12 12.55 -30.70
C LEU A 849 -2.71 12.81 -32.09
N GLN A 850 -3.72 12.07 -32.53
CA GLN A 850 -4.42 12.35 -33.79
C GLN A 850 -5.11 13.72 -33.77
N GLU A 851 -5.72 14.11 -32.65
CA GLU A 851 -6.34 15.43 -32.48
C GLU A 851 -5.28 16.55 -32.36
N GLN A 852 -4.12 16.30 -31.75
CA GLN A 852 -2.98 17.23 -31.77
C GLN A 852 -2.43 17.41 -33.20
N ILE A 853 -2.25 16.33 -33.96
CA ILE A 853 -1.85 16.39 -35.37
C ILE A 853 -2.89 17.17 -36.19
N ARG A 854 -4.18 16.89 -35.99
CA ARG A 854 -5.29 17.61 -36.65
C ARG A 854 -5.30 19.11 -36.34
N ARG A 855 -4.96 19.50 -35.11
CA ARG A 855 -4.79 20.92 -34.71
C ARG A 855 -3.54 21.53 -35.33
N ALA A 856 -2.43 20.80 -35.38
CA ALA A 856 -1.20 21.25 -36.03
C ALA A 856 -1.40 21.44 -37.54
N ASP A 857 -2.12 20.54 -38.21
CA ASP A 857 -2.50 20.67 -39.63
C ASP A 857 -3.44 21.86 -39.86
N GLN A 858 -4.40 22.12 -38.97
CA GLN A 858 -5.24 23.31 -39.05
C GLN A 858 -4.42 24.59 -38.90
N GLN A 859 -3.53 24.67 -37.91
CA GLN A 859 -2.62 25.80 -37.71
C GLN A 859 -1.66 25.97 -38.91
N LEU A 860 -1.16 24.88 -39.49
CA LEU A 860 -0.32 24.91 -40.68
C LEU A 860 -1.11 25.41 -41.90
N GLN A 861 -2.36 25.00 -42.07
CA GLN A 861 -3.25 25.51 -43.12
C GLN A 861 -3.59 26.99 -42.91
N GLU A 862 -3.81 27.44 -41.68
CA GLU A 862 -3.97 28.87 -41.37
C GLU A 862 -2.70 29.67 -41.65
N VAL A 863 -1.53 29.18 -41.27
CA VAL A 863 -0.23 29.82 -41.58
C VAL A 863 0.02 29.85 -43.10
N ILE A 864 -0.35 28.81 -43.84
CA ILE A 864 -0.30 28.80 -45.31
C ILE A 864 -1.29 29.83 -45.89
N ARG A 865 -2.51 29.94 -45.34
CA ARG A 865 -3.52 30.91 -45.78
C ARG A 865 -3.07 32.35 -45.50
N PHE A 866 -2.62 32.65 -44.27
CA PHE A 866 -2.05 33.95 -43.91
C PHE A 866 -0.80 34.27 -44.73
N ARG A 867 0.05 33.29 -45.04
CA ARG A 867 1.20 33.48 -45.94
C ARG A 867 0.74 33.81 -47.36
N ALA A 868 -0.27 33.14 -47.89
CA ALA A 868 -0.83 33.45 -49.22
C ALA A 868 -1.52 34.82 -49.26
N GLU A 869 -2.25 35.19 -48.21
CA GLU A 869 -2.83 36.54 -48.01
C GLU A 869 -1.71 37.61 -47.96
N LEU A 870 -0.63 37.34 -47.24
CA LEU A 870 0.49 38.28 -47.05
C LEU A 870 1.40 38.35 -48.29
N GLU A 871 1.60 37.26 -49.03
CA GLU A 871 2.25 37.26 -50.35
C GLU A 871 1.39 37.98 -51.39
N ALA A 872 0.06 37.83 -51.36
CA ALA A 872 -0.85 38.61 -52.22
C ALA A 872 -0.82 40.10 -51.87
N LEU A 873 -0.80 40.46 -50.59
CA LEU A 873 -0.71 41.86 -50.13
C LEU A 873 0.68 42.46 -50.41
N HIS A 874 1.74 41.66 -50.36
CA HIS A 874 3.06 42.03 -50.89
C HIS A 874 3.06 42.21 -52.42
N GLN A 875 2.27 41.43 -53.16
CA GLN A 875 2.12 41.64 -54.61
C GLN A 875 1.31 42.91 -54.93
N THR A 876 0.19 43.18 -54.23
CA THR A 876 -0.57 44.42 -54.46
C THR A 876 0.28 45.64 -54.10
N THR A 877 0.90 45.65 -52.92
CA THR A 877 1.79 46.76 -52.51
C THR A 877 3.03 46.89 -53.39
N ALA A 878 3.58 45.80 -53.93
CA ALA A 878 4.63 45.88 -54.96
C ALA A 878 4.11 46.50 -56.26
N THR A 879 2.90 46.14 -56.72
CA THR A 879 2.31 46.76 -57.92
C THR A 879 1.95 48.23 -57.70
N GLU A 880 1.46 48.60 -56.52
CA GLU A 880 1.21 49.98 -56.09
C GLU A 880 2.52 50.78 -55.98
N LEU A 881 3.60 50.17 -55.50
CA LEU A 881 4.94 50.79 -55.48
C LEU A 881 5.54 50.94 -56.89
N THR A 882 5.26 50.04 -57.83
CA THR A 882 5.62 50.27 -59.25
C THR A 882 4.75 51.34 -59.89
N GLN A 883 3.44 51.34 -59.66
CA GLN A 883 2.53 52.36 -60.21
C GLN A 883 2.84 53.75 -59.67
N THR A 884 3.03 53.89 -58.35
CA THR A 884 3.44 55.16 -57.75
C THR A 884 4.84 55.57 -58.18
N ARG A 885 5.78 54.64 -58.39
CA ARG A 885 7.08 54.96 -59.00
C ARG A 885 6.92 55.48 -60.43
N ASP A 886 6.15 54.83 -61.27
CA ASP A 886 5.93 55.23 -62.66
C ASP A 886 5.19 56.59 -62.73
N ASP A 887 4.22 56.81 -61.85
CA ASP A 887 3.57 58.11 -61.63
C ASP A 887 4.56 59.17 -61.12
N TYR A 888 5.53 58.81 -60.27
CA TYR A 888 6.57 59.73 -59.80
C TYR A 888 7.62 60.02 -60.88
N GLU A 889 7.97 59.09 -61.76
CA GLU A 889 8.83 59.36 -62.94
C GLU A 889 8.07 60.22 -63.99
N ALA A 890 6.77 60.00 -64.17
CA ALA A 890 5.88 60.86 -64.95
C ALA A 890 5.68 62.26 -64.33
N GLN A 891 5.67 62.36 -62.99
CA GLN A 891 5.66 63.65 -62.29
C GLN A 891 7.03 64.33 -62.32
N LEU A 892 8.15 63.61 -62.22
CA LEU A 892 9.50 64.19 -62.32
C LEU A 892 9.72 64.86 -63.68
N SER A 893 9.34 64.17 -64.76
CA SER A 893 9.41 64.69 -66.13
C SER A 893 8.49 65.90 -66.36
N LYS A 894 7.35 65.98 -65.65
CA LYS A 894 6.47 67.16 -65.61
C LYS A 894 7.01 68.31 -64.76
N VAL A 895 7.66 68.01 -63.63
CA VAL A 895 8.27 68.99 -62.72
C VAL A 895 9.52 69.62 -63.35
N THR A 896 10.33 68.85 -64.09
CA THR A 896 11.45 69.42 -64.87
C THR A 896 10.99 70.39 -65.95
N LEU A 897 9.74 70.28 -66.44
CA LEU A 897 9.15 71.23 -67.39
C LEU A 897 8.59 72.48 -66.69
N LEU A 898 8.10 72.36 -65.45
CA LEU A 898 7.52 73.48 -64.68
C LEU A 898 8.58 74.29 -63.90
N SER A 899 9.75 73.70 -63.64
CA SER A 899 10.86 74.36 -62.93
C SER A 899 11.44 75.58 -63.67
N SER A 900 11.35 75.61 -65.01
CA SER A 900 11.73 76.79 -65.80
C SER A 900 10.81 78.00 -65.56
N ASP A 901 9.54 77.74 -65.28
CA ASP A 901 8.51 78.77 -65.19
C ASP A 901 8.37 79.26 -63.74
N ALA A 902 8.49 78.36 -62.76
CA ALA A 902 8.51 78.69 -61.33
C ALA A 902 9.66 79.66 -60.95
N SER A 903 10.79 79.58 -61.66
CA SER A 903 11.92 80.50 -61.51
C SER A 903 11.56 81.98 -61.77
N ARG A 904 10.38 82.26 -62.33
CA ARG A 904 9.89 83.61 -62.64
C ARG A 904 8.79 84.13 -61.70
N GLN A 905 8.34 83.33 -60.73
CA GLN A 905 7.39 83.76 -59.69
C GLN A 905 8.07 84.06 -58.35
N LEU A 906 9.26 83.50 -58.11
CA LEU A 906 10.04 83.70 -56.87
C LEU A 906 10.50 85.15 -56.64
N GLU A 907 10.43 86.03 -57.64
CA GLU A 907 10.69 87.47 -57.47
C GLU A 907 9.52 88.21 -56.78
N ASP A 908 8.27 87.75 -56.95
CA ASP A 908 7.08 88.38 -56.35
C ASP A 908 6.85 87.93 -54.88
N ASP A 909 7.06 86.65 -54.57
CA ASP A 909 6.80 86.09 -53.23
C ASP A 909 7.73 86.64 -52.13
N LEU A 910 8.88 87.22 -52.50
CA LEU A 910 9.78 87.94 -51.57
C LEU A 910 9.11 89.16 -50.91
N ALA A 911 8.00 89.67 -51.46
CA ALA A 911 7.18 90.68 -50.79
C ALA A 911 6.31 90.10 -49.67
N ALA A 912 5.82 88.85 -49.82
CA ALA A 912 4.86 88.23 -48.90
C ALA A 912 5.50 87.71 -47.59
N ILE A 913 6.74 87.20 -47.65
CA ILE A 913 7.45 86.61 -46.50
C ILE A 913 7.60 87.60 -45.32
N LYS A 914 7.64 88.92 -45.59
CA LYS A 914 7.66 89.97 -44.56
C LYS A 914 6.39 90.05 -43.71
N GLY A 915 5.28 89.44 -44.13
CA GLY A 915 4.07 89.29 -43.32
C GLY A 915 4.14 88.11 -42.34
N GLN A 916 4.68 86.96 -42.79
CA GLN A 916 4.68 85.71 -42.03
C GLN A 916 5.59 85.74 -40.79
N LEU A 917 6.62 86.60 -40.80
CA LEU A 917 7.52 86.81 -39.65
C LEU A 917 6.80 87.42 -38.42
N LYS A 918 5.59 87.99 -38.57
CA LYS A 918 4.76 88.40 -37.41
C LYS A 918 4.02 87.23 -36.77
N HIS A 919 3.51 86.30 -37.57
CA HIS A 919 2.63 85.24 -37.08
C HIS A 919 3.40 84.16 -36.31
N SER A 920 4.61 83.83 -36.77
CA SER A 920 5.52 82.90 -36.08
C SER A 920 5.93 83.37 -34.68
N VAL A 921 5.93 84.68 -34.39
CA VAL A 921 6.16 85.25 -33.05
C VAL A 921 4.95 85.07 -32.12
N GLU A 922 3.76 84.83 -32.67
CA GLU A 922 2.54 84.52 -31.94
C GLU A 922 2.41 82.99 -31.73
N GLU A 923 2.73 82.19 -32.76
CA GLU A 923 2.82 80.72 -32.65
C GLU A 923 3.83 80.26 -31.60
N LEU A 924 5.01 80.90 -31.52
CA LEU A 924 6.02 80.60 -30.49
C LEU A 924 5.50 80.80 -29.05
N LYS A 925 4.56 81.73 -28.83
CA LYS A 925 3.93 81.93 -27.52
C LYS A 925 2.90 80.84 -27.22
N CYS A 926 2.12 80.43 -28.21
CA CYS A 926 1.20 79.31 -28.09
C CYS A 926 1.95 77.99 -27.82
N LEU A 927 3.11 77.79 -28.47
CA LEU A 927 3.99 76.64 -28.22
C LEU A 927 4.62 76.70 -26.82
N GLN A 928 4.98 77.89 -26.31
CA GLN A 928 5.50 78.04 -24.95
C GLN A 928 4.45 77.71 -23.87
N VAL A 929 3.19 78.13 -24.06
CA VAL A 929 2.07 77.75 -23.18
C VAL A 929 1.84 76.24 -23.24
N ARG A 930 1.78 75.67 -24.46
CA ARG A 930 1.55 74.23 -24.66
C ARG A 930 2.67 73.36 -24.12
N LEU A 931 3.91 73.85 -24.11
CA LEU A 931 5.04 73.18 -23.46
C LEU A 931 4.91 73.20 -21.94
N GLN A 932 4.39 74.28 -21.34
CA GLN A 932 4.08 74.31 -19.91
C GLN A 932 2.95 73.35 -19.57
N GLU A 933 1.85 73.34 -20.35
CA GLU A 933 0.75 72.39 -20.20
C GLU A 933 1.23 70.92 -20.30
N GLU A 934 2.17 70.61 -21.20
CA GLU A 934 2.75 69.26 -21.29
C GLU A 934 3.73 68.96 -20.14
N VAL A 935 4.47 69.93 -19.59
CA VAL A 935 5.27 69.73 -18.37
C VAL A 935 4.36 69.46 -17.16
N ASP A 936 3.34 70.28 -16.96
CA ASP A 936 2.39 70.14 -15.86
C ASP A 936 1.63 68.79 -15.96
N ALA A 937 1.29 68.36 -17.18
CA ALA A 937 0.71 67.03 -17.44
C ALA A 937 1.69 65.90 -17.10
N ARG A 938 2.98 66.00 -17.48
CA ARG A 938 4.01 64.97 -17.18
C ARG A 938 4.28 64.87 -15.68
N ASP A 939 4.21 65.97 -14.94
CA ASP A 939 4.35 65.95 -13.48
C ASP A 939 3.09 65.44 -12.77
N SER A 940 1.90 65.61 -13.36
CA SER A 940 0.68 64.89 -12.96
C SER A 940 0.77 63.38 -13.22
N GLU A 941 1.20 62.96 -14.42
CA GLU A 941 1.47 61.54 -14.77
C GLU A 941 2.51 60.90 -13.83
N ARG A 942 3.55 61.66 -13.44
CA ARG A 942 4.52 61.21 -12.43
C ARG A 942 3.86 61.03 -11.06
N GLN A 943 3.01 61.97 -10.63
CA GLN A 943 2.30 61.83 -9.36
C GLN A 943 1.38 60.61 -9.35
N THR A 944 0.58 60.38 -10.40
CA THR A 944 -0.25 59.17 -10.51
C THR A 944 0.62 57.91 -10.48
N HIS A 945 1.66 57.81 -11.29
CA HIS A 945 2.56 56.65 -11.29
C HIS A 945 3.30 56.44 -9.95
N THR A 946 3.66 57.50 -9.22
CA THR A 946 4.22 57.33 -7.86
C THR A 946 3.18 56.83 -6.85
N SER A 947 1.91 57.24 -6.97
CA SER A 947 0.82 56.74 -6.14
C SER A 947 0.42 55.30 -6.49
N GLU A 948 0.47 54.93 -7.77
CA GLU A 948 0.27 53.56 -8.26
C GLU A 948 1.40 52.63 -7.79
N LEU A 949 2.66 53.09 -7.87
CA LEU A 949 3.81 52.37 -7.31
C LEU A 949 3.72 52.21 -5.79
N GLN A 950 3.22 53.21 -5.06
CA GLN A 950 2.98 53.09 -3.61
C GLN A 950 1.84 52.11 -3.31
N ALA A 951 0.72 52.18 -4.04
CA ALA A 951 -0.39 51.25 -3.90
C ALA A 951 0.03 49.80 -4.21
N LYS A 952 0.77 49.57 -5.29
CA LYS A 952 1.33 48.25 -5.64
C LYS A 952 2.39 47.78 -4.65
N ALA A 953 3.21 48.68 -4.09
CA ALA A 953 4.14 48.31 -3.02
C ALA A 953 3.43 47.95 -1.69
N GLU A 954 2.27 48.54 -1.40
CA GLU A 954 1.43 48.09 -0.28
C GLU A 954 0.71 46.77 -0.60
N GLU A 955 0.26 46.56 -1.83
CA GLU A 955 -0.33 45.31 -2.29
C GLU A 955 0.67 44.16 -2.21
N CYS A 956 1.93 44.36 -2.63
CA CYS A 956 3.03 43.44 -2.40
C CYS A 956 3.24 43.14 -0.91
N ARG A 957 3.29 44.15 -0.02
CA ARG A 957 3.42 43.89 1.43
C ARG A 957 2.25 43.12 2.02
N ARG A 958 1.03 43.30 1.50
CA ARG A 958 -0.15 42.51 1.91
C ARG A 958 -0.06 41.08 1.40
N ALA A 959 0.42 40.88 0.16
CA ALA A 959 0.70 39.55 -0.37
C ALA A 959 1.83 38.84 0.41
N GLU A 960 2.92 39.54 0.75
CA GLU A 960 4.01 39.03 1.60
C GLU A 960 3.52 38.65 3.01
N SER A 961 2.62 39.43 3.62
CA SER A 961 2.00 39.09 4.91
C SER A 961 1.13 37.84 4.80
N LEU A 962 0.26 37.79 3.79
CA LEU A 962 -0.65 36.66 3.57
C LEU A 962 0.11 35.39 3.17
N GLU A 963 1.20 35.51 2.42
CA GLU A 963 2.13 34.41 2.15
C GLU A 963 2.83 33.92 3.43
N ALA A 964 3.25 34.82 4.32
CA ALA A 964 3.82 34.44 5.61
C ALA A 964 2.79 33.76 6.53
N GLU A 965 1.55 34.24 6.55
CA GLU A 965 0.41 33.65 7.27
C GLU A 965 0.11 32.24 6.72
N LEU A 966 0.00 32.07 5.40
CA LEU A 966 -0.17 30.75 4.77
C LEU A 966 1.02 29.81 5.03
N HIS A 967 2.26 30.30 5.04
CA HIS A 967 3.42 29.50 5.42
C HIS A 967 3.37 29.04 6.89
N GLN A 968 2.84 29.89 7.79
CA GLN A 968 2.62 29.53 9.18
C GLN A 968 1.50 28.47 9.32
N GLU A 969 0.39 28.60 8.58
CA GLU A 969 -0.70 27.61 8.55
C GLU A 969 -0.22 26.27 7.96
N ILE A 970 0.58 26.29 6.89
CA ILE A 970 1.21 25.10 6.29
C ILE A 970 2.20 24.45 7.28
N ALA A 971 2.91 25.22 8.09
CA ALA A 971 3.76 24.67 9.15
C ALA A 971 2.92 24.01 10.27
N VAL A 972 1.86 24.67 10.75
CA VAL A 972 0.96 24.13 11.79
C VAL A 972 0.28 22.85 11.31
N THR A 973 -0.34 22.87 10.12
CA THR A 973 -1.02 21.69 9.55
C THR A 973 -0.07 20.53 9.29
N ARG A 974 1.19 20.77 8.90
CA ARG A 974 2.22 19.72 8.85
C ARG A 974 2.53 19.13 10.23
N THR A 975 2.74 19.96 11.26
CA THR A 975 2.96 19.42 12.61
C THR A 975 1.75 18.66 13.17
N GLN A 976 0.53 19.02 12.78
CA GLN A 976 -0.68 18.26 13.09
C GLN A 976 -0.75 16.93 12.30
N LEU A 977 -0.33 16.91 11.04
CA LEU A 977 -0.21 15.69 10.24
C LEU A 977 0.81 14.73 10.87
N ASP A 978 2.01 15.20 11.20
CA ASP A 978 3.05 14.41 11.89
C ASP A 978 2.54 13.83 13.22
N GLN A 979 1.78 14.62 14.00
CA GLN A 979 1.17 14.18 15.26
C GLN A 979 0.07 13.13 15.04
N THR A 980 -0.77 13.29 14.02
CA THR A 980 -1.81 12.29 13.70
C THR A 980 -1.24 11.01 13.10
N GLN A 981 -0.15 11.10 12.34
CA GLN A 981 0.54 9.93 11.76
C GLN A 981 1.31 9.14 12.83
N THR A 982 1.98 9.81 13.77
CA THR A 982 2.61 9.14 14.93
C THR A 982 1.57 8.56 15.89
N ALA A 983 0.43 9.22 16.08
CA ALA A 983 -0.71 8.66 16.83
C ALA A 983 -1.34 7.44 16.11
N LEU A 984 -1.43 7.45 14.78
CA LEU A 984 -1.88 6.30 13.99
C LEU A 984 -0.96 5.10 14.18
N GLN A 985 0.37 5.30 14.05
CA GLN A 985 1.37 4.24 14.26
C GLN A 985 1.32 3.67 15.68
N ALA A 986 1.06 4.51 16.70
CA ALA A 986 0.88 4.06 18.08
C ALA A 986 -0.39 3.19 18.23
N LEU A 987 -1.51 3.59 17.62
CA LEU A 987 -2.76 2.83 17.62
C LEU A 987 -2.66 1.52 16.81
N GLU A 988 -1.86 1.49 15.73
CA GLU A 988 -1.57 0.27 14.97
C GLU A 988 -0.70 -0.71 15.77
N ALA A 989 0.30 -0.20 16.49
CA ALA A 989 1.08 -0.98 17.43
C ALA A 989 0.21 -1.55 18.57
N GLU A 990 -0.65 -0.73 19.20
CA GLU A 990 -1.59 -1.16 20.23
C GLU A 990 -2.59 -2.20 19.70
N LYS A 991 -3.17 -1.98 18.51
CA LYS A 991 -4.02 -2.95 17.82
C LYS A 991 -3.31 -4.28 17.58
N SER A 992 -2.04 -4.27 17.17
CA SER A 992 -1.27 -5.50 16.98
C SER A 992 -1.01 -6.23 18.30
N ALA A 993 -0.73 -5.50 19.39
CA ALA A 993 -0.53 -6.06 20.71
C ALA A 993 -1.84 -6.69 21.25
N LEU A 994 -2.97 -5.99 21.12
CA LEU A 994 -4.30 -6.50 21.47
C LEU A 994 -4.72 -7.71 20.62
N GLN A 995 -4.31 -7.78 19.36
CA GLN A 995 -4.56 -8.96 18.51
C GLN A 995 -3.71 -10.17 18.95
N ILE A 996 -2.47 -9.95 19.40
CA ILE A 996 -1.63 -10.98 20.02
C ILE A 996 -2.21 -11.42 21.39
N GLU A 997 -2.71 -10.48 22.21
CA GLU A 997 -3.35 -10.80 23.48
C GLU A 997 -4.66 -11.59 23.26
N THR A 998 -5.51 -11.16 22.31
CA THR A 998 -6.77 -11.85 21.96
C THR A 998 -6.51 -13.27 21.45
N THR A 999 -5.47 -13.49 20.64
CA THR A 999 -5.13 -14.85 20.16
C THR A 999 -4.52 -15.73 21.25
N ASN A 1000 -3.73 -15.17 22.17
CA ASN A 1000 -3.27 -15.88 23.37
C ASN A 1000 -4.44 -16.27 24.29
N LEU A 1001 -5.38 -15.35 24.56
CA LEU A 1001 -6.58 -15.61 25.36
C LEU A 1001 -7.49 -16.65 24.68
N GLY A 1002 -7.66 -16.60 23.36
CA GLY A 1002 -8.37 -17.63 22.60
C GLY A 1002 -7.75 -19.02 22.76
N ALA A 1003 -6.41 -19.11 22.73
CA ALA A 1003 -5.70 -20.36 22.98
C ALA A 1003 -5.84 -20.84 24.45
N GLU A 1004 -5.90 -19.95 25.43
CA GLU A 1004 -6.16 -20.32 26.83
C GLU A 1004 -7.62 -20.74 27.08
N ILE A 1005 -8.57 -20.11 26.41
CA ILE A 1005 -9.98 -20.53 26.40
C ILE A 1005 -10.09 -21.93 25.80
N GLN A 1006 -9.47 -22.19 24.64
CA GLN A 1006 -9.44 -23.53 24.04
C GLN A 1006 -8.84 -24.59 24.98
N ARG A 1007 -7.66 -24.34 25.59
CA ARG A 1007 -7.07 -25.24 26.60
C ARG A 1007 -8.03 -25.51 27.75
N THR A 1008 -8.73 -24.49 28.23
CA THR A 1008 -9.69 -24.58 29.34
C THR A 1008 -10.94 -25.37 28.93
N VAL A 1009 -11.43 -25.21 27.70
CA VAL A 1009 -12.54 -26.00 27.14
C VAL A 1009 -12.13 -27.46 26.97
N SER A 1010 -10.94 -27.76 26.44
CA SER A 1010 -10.41 -29.13 26.35
C SER A 1010 -10.27 -29.78 27.72
N LEU A 1011 -9.76 -29.05 28.72
CA LEU A 1011 -9.67 -29.54 30.10
C LEU A 1011 -11.04 -29.80 30.71
N ASN A 1012 -12.02 -28.92 30.49
CA ASN A 1012 -13.40 -29.14 30.95
C ASN A 1012 -14.05 -30.34 30.26
N ARG A 1013 -13.84 -30.54 28.95
CA ARG A 1013 -14.32 -31.74 28.22
C ARG A 1013 -13.70 -33.01 28.78
N PHE A 1014 -12.39 -33.02 29.09
CA PHE A 1014 -11.72 -34.14 29.74
C PHE A 1014 -12.33 -34.45 31.13
N MET A 1015 -12.51 -33.43 31.98
CA MET A 1015 -13.10 -33.58 33.31
C MET A 1015 -14.56 -34.05 33.25
N GLU A 1016 -15.35 -33.57 32.29
CA GLU A 1016 -16.69 -34.09 32.03
C GLU A 1016 -16.68 -35.55 31.57
N GLY A 1017 -15.71 -35.95 30.75
CA GLY A 1017 -15.50 -37.33 30.32
C GLY A 1017 -15.24 -38.26 31.50
N GLU A 1018 -14.32 -37.90 32.40
CA GLU A 1018 -14.08 -38.67 33.63
C GLU A 1018 -15.32 -38.72 34.53
N ILE A 1019 -16.04 -37.61 34.70
CA ILE A 1019 -17.29 -37.58 35.49
C ILE A 1019 -18.36 -38.50 34.88
N LYS A 1020 -18.54 -38.49 33.55
CA LYS A 1020 -19.47 -39.38 32.84
C LYS A 1020 -19.04 -40.86 32.96
N ALA A 1021 -17.74 -41.15 32.82
CA ALA A 1021 -17.21 -42.50 33.02
C ALA A 1021 -17.43 -43.00 34.46
N CYS A 1022 -17.20 -42.16 35.48
CA CYS A 1022 -17.50 -42.47 36.87
C CYS A 1022 -19.00 -42.67 37.12
N GLN A 1023 -19.89 -41.89 36.49
CA GLN A 1023 -21.34 -42.08 36.57
C GLN A 1023 -21.77 -43.41 35.95
N SER A 1024 -21.28 -43.75 34.75
CA SER A 1024 -21.55 -45.04 34.10
C SER A 1024 -21.02 -46.23 34.90
N ARG A 1025 -19.83 -46.11 35.51
CA ARG A 1025 -19.25 -47.14 36.39
C ARG A 1025 -20.04 -47.32 37.68
N ASN A 1026 -20.58 -46.24 38.25
CA ASN A 1026 -21.51 -46.34 39.38
C ASN A 1026 -22.85 -46.97 38.96
N ALA A 1027 -23.35 -46.68 37.77
CA ALA A 1027 -24.58 -47.27 37.25
C ALA A 1027 -24.46 -48.79 37.02
N SER A 1028 -23.36 -49.26 36.42
CA SER A 1028 -23.13 -50.70 36.23
C SER A 1028 -22.85 -51.44 37.53
N LEU A 1029 -22.17 -50.81 38.51
CA LEU A 1029 -22.03 -51.35 39.86
C LEU A 1029 -23.37 -51.42 40.60
N GLN A 1030 -24.25 -50.43 40.42
CA GLN A 1030 -25.61 -50.44 40.97
C GLN A 1030 -26.46 -51.55 40.36
N GLU A 1031 -26.42 -51.73 39.03
CA GLU A 1031 -27.11 -52.82 38.34
C GLU A 1031 -26.56 -54.19 38.75
N ALA A 1032 -25.24 -54.35 38.89
CA ALA A 1032 -24.63 -55.57 39.40
C ALA A 1032 -25.09 -55.88 40.84
N LEU A 1033 -25.19 -54.88 41.72
CA LEU A 1033 -25.72 -55.04 43.08
C LEU A 1033 -27.20 -55.44 43.07
N ASP A 1034 -28.03 -54.87 42.20
CA ASP A 1034 -29.45 -55.19 42.11
C ASP A 1034 -29.71 -56.56 41.44
N ASN A 1035 -28.85 -56.97 40.49
CA ASN A 1035 -28.82 -58.35 39.97
C ASN A 1035 -28.41 -59.35 41.07
N MET A 1036 -27.33 -59.09 41.82
CA MET A 1036 -26.93 -59.92 42.96
C MET A 1036 -28.02 -60.02 44.04
N ARG A 1037 -28.76 -58.94 44.32
CA ARG A 1037 -29.95 -58.96 45.19
C ARG A 1037 -31.08 -59.81 44.62
N ALA A 1038 -31.33 -59.74 43.31
CA ALA A 1038 -32.35 -60.54 42.64
C ALA A 1038 -31.98 -62.03 42.58
N GLU A 1039 -30.69 -62.38 42.47
CA GLU A 1039 -30.18 -63.74 42.53
C GLU A 1039 -30.17 -64.29 43.95
N LEU A 1040 -29.77 -63.51 44.96
CA LEU A 1040 -29.93 -63.86 46.37
C LEU A 1040 -31.41 -64.14 46.70
N SER A 1041 -32.35 -63.30 46.23
CA SER A 1041 -33.78 -63.53 46.40
C SER A 1041 -34.29 -64.79 45.68
N ARG A 1042 -33.70 -65.17 44.54
CA ARG A 1042 -34.01 -66.44 43.85
C ARG A 1042 -33.44 -67.65 44.62
N SER A 1043 -32.20 -67.54 45.09
CA SER A 1043 -31.51 -68.54 45.90
C SER A 1043 -32.25 -68.80 47.21
N GLU A 1044 -32.65 -67.76 47.93
CA GLU A 1044 -33.49 -67.87 49.14
C GLU A 1044 -34.81 -68.59 48.87
N LYS A 1045 -35.50 -68.28 47.76
CA LYS A 1045 -36.77 -68.94 47.40
C LYS A 1045 -36.56 -70.42 47.10
N SER A 1046 -35.53 -70.74 46.31
CA SER A 1046 -35.13 -72.13 46.00
C SER A 1046 -34.73 -72.90 47.27
N GLY A 1047 -33.97 -72.28 48.18
CA GLY A 1047 -33.61 -72.86 49.47
C GLY A 1047 -34.82 -73.13 50.37
N LYS A 1048 -35.74 -72.18 50.48
CA LYS A 1048 -37.01 -72.34 51.22
C LYS A 1048 -37.90 -73.42 50.58
N GLU A 1049 -37.94 -73.52 49.26
CA GLU A 1049 -38.66 -74.58 48.54
C GLU A 1049 -37.99 -75.96 48.74
N ALA A 1050 -36.66 -76.04 48.75
CA ALA A 1050 -35.92 -77.26 49.06
C ALA A 1050 -36.11 -77.70 50.53
N GLU A 1051 -36.12 -76.76 51.47
CA GLU A 1051 -36.42 -76.99 52.89
C GLU A 1051 -37.86 -77.50 53.08
N ILE A 1052 -38.84 -76.89 52.42
CA ILE A 1052 -40.23 -77.37 52.40
C ILE A 1052 -40.31 -78.78 51.81
N ASN A 1053 -39.64 -79.05 50.69
CA ASN A 1053 -39.61 -80.38 50.08
C ASN A 1053 -38.94 -81.44 50.97
N LEU A 1054 -37.84 -81.09 51.67
CA LEU A 1054 -37.21 -81.96 52.67
C LEU A 1054 -38.12 -82.22 53.86
N SER A 1055 -38.85 -81.20 54.36
CA SER A 1055 -39.83 -81.39 55.44
C SER A 1055 -40.98 -82.33 55.01
N LEU A 1056 -41.47 -82.19 53.77
CA LEU A 1056 -42.48 -83.07 53.19
C LEU A 1056 -41.97 -84.50 52.98
N GLN A 1057 -40.69 -84.67 52.60
CA GLN A 1057 -40.06 -85.99 52.53
C GLN A 1057 -39.91 -86.61 53.93
N SER A 1058 -39.47 -85.85 54.94
CA SER A 1058 -39.38 -86.32 56.34
C SER A 1058 -40.74 -86.76 56.86
N VAL A 1059 -41.80 -85.96 56.64
CA VAL A 1059 -43.16 -86.33 57.04
C VAL A 1059 -43.65 -87.59 56.31
N ARG A 1060 -43.29 -87.78 55.03
CA ARG A 1060 -43.59 -89.04 54.30
C ARG A 1060 -42.82 -90.22 54.86
N THR A 1061 -41.54 -90.10 55.16
CA THR A 1061 -40.74 -91.19 55.74
C THR A 1061 -41.22 -91.52 57.17
N ASP A 1062 -41.58 -90.53 57.99
CA ASP A 1062 -42.19 -90.74 59.30
C ASP A 1062 -43.56 -91.43 59.21
N GLN A 1063 -44.38 -91.10 58.21
CA GLN A 1063 -45.64 -91.81 57.93
C GLN A 1063 -45.40 -93.27 57.53
N ILE A 1064 -44.42 -93.54 56.65
CA ILE A 1064 -44.03 -94.89 56.22
C ILE A 1064 -43.47 -95.69 57.42
N ILE A 1065 -42.54 -95.13 58.18
CA ILE A 1065 -41.97 -95.74 59.39
C ILE A 1065 -43.07 -96.00 60.43
N SER A 1066 -44.04 -95.10 60.58
CA SER A 1066 -45.20 -95.30 61.46
C SER A 1066 -46.19 -96.35 60.94
N GLY A 1067 -46.28 -96.56 59.63
CA GLY A 1067 -46.98 -97.69 59.01
C GLY A 1067 -46.29 -99.01 59.31
N LEU A 1068 -45.01 -99.13 58.97
CA LEU A 1068 -44.17 -100.30 59.23
C LEU A 1068 -44.11 -100.66 60.73
N ARG A 1069 -44.07 -99.65 61.63
CA ARG A 1069 -44.17 -99.86 63.08
C ARG A 1069 -45.54 -100.40 63.52
N ARG A 1070 -46.63 -99.98 62.88
CA ARG A 1070 -47.98 -100.54 63.12
C ARG A 1070 -48.09 -101.98 62.61
N GLU A 1071 -47.53 -102.28 61.43
CA GLU A 1071 -47.48 -103.62 60.86
C GLU A 1071 -46.61 -104.58 61.69
N LEU A 1072 -45.45 -104.13 62.17
CA LEU A 1072 -44.64 -104.89 63.13
C LEU A 1072 -45.36 -105.09 64.46
N ALA A 1073 -46.16 -104.13 64.92
CA ALA A 1073 -46.97 -104.29 66.13
C ALA A 1073 -48.11 -105.31 65.94
N THR A 1074 -48.80 -105.32 64.79
CA THR A 1074 -49.83 -106.33 64.50
C THR A 1074 -49.21 -107.72 64.35
N LEU A 1075 -48.07 -107.86 63.68
CA LEU A 1075 -47.33 -109.13 63.57
C LEU A 1075 -46.85 -109.64 64.94
N LYS A 1076 -46.32 -108.77 65.81
CA LYS A 1076 -45.96 -109.13 67.19
C LYS A 1076 -47.16 -109.43 68.10
N SER A 1077 -48.39 -109.09 67.68
CA SER A 1077 -49.62 -109.36 68.43
C SER A 1077 -50.29 -110.70 68.08
N HIS A 1078 -49.65 -111.57 67.28
CA HIS A 1078 -50.17 -112.89 66.91
C HIS A 1078 -49.60 -114.01 67.81
N PRO A 1079 -50.35 -114.52 68.81
CA PRO A 1079 -49.90 -115.57 69.74
C PRO A 1079 -49.98 -116.97 69.13
N LYS A 1080 -49.47 -117.13 67.89
CA LYS A 1080 -49.41 -118.40 67.16
C LYS A 1080 -48.07 -118.65 66.46
N LEU A 1081 -47.16 -117.68 66.43
CA LEU A 1081 -45.85 -117.86 65.81
C LEU A 1081 -44.99 -118.86 66.58
N ASP A 1082 -44.97 -118.80 67.92
CA ASP A 1082 -44.16 -119.71 68.76
C ASP A 1082 -44.56 -121.19 68.57
N ASN A 1083 -45.86 -121.47 68.42
CA ASN A 1083 -46.35 -122.83 68.13
C ASN A 1083 -45.93 -123.32 66.73
N VAL A 1084 -45.92 -122.43 65.72
CA VAL A 1084 -45.48 -122.78 64.36
C VAL A 1084 -43.97 -122.99 64.29
N VAL A 1085 -43.18 -122.22 65.07
CA VAL A 1085 -41.74 -122.47 65.23
C VAL A 1085 -41.50 -123.82 65.90
N ALA A 1086 -42.22 -124.15 66.98
CA ALA A 1086 -42.12 -125.45 67.65
C ALA A 1086 -42.46 -126.64 66.72
N GLU A 1087 -43.56 -126.57 65.96
CA GLU A 1087 -43.93 -127.60 64.98
C GLU A 1087 -42.91 -127.77 63.83
N LEU A 1088 -42.18 -126.70 63.48
CA LEU A 1088 -41.13 -126.74 62.45
C LEU A 1088 -39.80 -127.27 63.01
N GLU A 1089 -39.45 -126.96 64.25
CA GLU A 1089 -38.27 -127.52 64.92
C GLU A 1089 -38.44 -129.02 65.22
N GLU A 1090 -39.66 -129.48 65.50
CA GLU A 1090 -39.98 -130.91 65.66
C GLU A 1090 -39.86 -131.64 64.31
N LYS A 1091 -40.49 -131.12 63.24
CA LYS A 1091 -40.40 -131.71 61.90
C LYS A 1091 -38.97 -131.72 61.31
N ASN A 1092 -38.13 -130.74 61.65
CA ASN A 1092 -36.71 -130.79 61.25
C ASN A 1092 -35.94 -131.88 62.00
N ARG A 1093 -36.23 -132.12 63.29
CA ARG A 1093 -35.61 -133.24 64.04
C ARG A 1093 -36.02 -134.59 63.46
N ASP A 1094 -37.30 -134.80 63.17
CA ASP A 1094 -37.79 -136.01 62.50
C ASP A 1094 -37.09 -136.23 61.13
N MET A 1095 -36.89 -135.16 60.36
CA MET A 1095 -36.25 -135.22 59.04
C MET A 1095 -34.75 -135.53 59.13
N ASP A 1096 -34.04 -134.94 60.10
CA ASP A 1096 -32.63 -135.20 60.37
C ASP A 1096 -32.38 -136.64 60.87
N GLU A 1097 -33.30 -137.21 61.66
CA GLU A 1097 -33.22 -138.62 62.06
C GLU A 1097 -33.53 -139.56 60.89
N LEU A 1098 -34.53 -139.24 60.06
CA LEU A 1098 -34.83 -140.01 58.84
C LEU A 1098 -33.64 -140.01 57.86
N LEU A 1099 -32.98 -138.86 57.68
CA LEU A 1099 -31.80 -138.72 56.83
C LEU A 1099 -30.60 -139.51 57.39
N LYS A 1100 -30.33 -139.45 58.71
CA LYS A 1100 -29.27 -140.26 59.34
C LYS A 1100 -29.53 -141.76 59.19
N SER A 1101 -30.78 -142.19 59.40
CA SER A 1101 -31.19 -143.59 59.18
C SER A 1101 -30.98 -144.01 57.72
N LYS A 1102 -31.29 -143.12 56.76
CA LYS A 1102 -31.06 -143.37 55.32
C LYS A 1102 -29.59 -143.40 54.93
N CYS A 1103 -28.73 -142.57 55.52
CA CYS A 1103 -27.30 -142.61 55.26
C CYS A 1103 -26.68 -143.94 55.74
N VAL A 1104 -27.01 -144.38 56.96
CA VAL A 1104 -26.56 -145.69 57.47
C VAL A 1104 -27.10 -146.84 56.63
N GLU A 1105 -28.36 -146.79 56.19
CA GLU A 1105 -28.95 -147.82 55.31
C GLU A 1105 -28.31 -147.86 53.90
N ILE A 1106 -27.67 -146.76 53.46
CA ILE A 1106 -26.90 -146.72 52.20
C ILE A 1106 -25.47 -147.24 52.42
N GLU A 1107 -24.78 -146.81 53.48
CA GLU A 1107 -23.44 -147.30 53.84
C GLU A 1107 -23.45 -148.84 54.03
N ASP A 1108 -24.44 -149.35 54.76
CA ASP A 1108 -24.67 -150.79 55.03
C ASP A 1108 -25.13 -151.59 53.78
N HIS A 1109 -25.41 -150.91 52.65
CA HIS A 1109 -25.76 -151.51 51.36
C HIS A 1109 -24.62 -151.40 50.33
N ASP A 1110 -23.88 -150.29 50.31
CA ASP A 1110 -22.71 -150.10 49.43
C ASP A 1110 -21.54 -151.01 49.87
N ASP A 1111 -21.31 -151.17 51.18
CA ASP A 1111 -20.33 -152.13 51.72
C ASP A 1111 -20.67 -153.59 51.32
N ARG A 1112 -21.96 -153.92 51.15
CA ARG A 1112 -22.45 -155.23 50.70
C ARG A 1112 -22.47 -155.42 49.17
N ILE A 1113 -22.02 -154.42 48.41
CA ILE A 1113 -21.82 -154.51 46.95
C ILE A 1113 -20.31 -154.63 46.63
N LEU A 1114 -19.43 -154.53 47.64
CA LEU A 1114 -17.98 -154.58 47.51
C LEU A 1114 -17.32 -155.85 48.09
N GLU A 1115 -18.11 -156.78 48.65
CA GLU A 1115 -17.73 -158.18 48.95
C GLU A 1115 -18.36 -159.19 47.97
#